data_AF-A0A933Z3U8-F1
#
_entry.id   AF-A0A933Z3U8-F1
#
_cell.length_a   1.000
_cell.length_b   1.000
_cell.length_c   1.000
_cell.angle_alpha   90.00
_cell.angle_beta   90.00
_cell.angle_gamma   90.00
#
_symmetry.space_group_name_H-M   'P 1'
#
loop_
_entity.id
_entity.type
_entity.pdbx_description
1 polymer ?
#
loop_
_entity_poly.entity_id
_entity_poly.type
_entity_poly.pdbx_seq_one_letter_code
_entity_poly.pdbx_strand_id
1 'polypeptide(L)'
;MNYPYWELTTWGGGFFIALIAVVHVYVAHFAVGGGLFLVLTEARGHRLKDQGLLDYTRRHTKFFLLLTMVFGGLTGVAIWLTISLLHPAATSILIHTFVFAWATEWVCFVAEIVALFVYYYTFGKMEPRRHLMIGWLYFIFAWLSLVIIGGIIAFMLTSGGWPASGDFWDGFLNPSFVPSVAFRTFLALVLAGVYGLLTATAQADPGLRTRLVRWCAAWLLAPFLLMLATGWWYLAALPDEPRQMILRLNPEMAPVMQTLVLTASALFLGGLALAFRLPRSASQGLALVLLIIGLFYMGSFEWLREAGRRPHIIAGHMYSNSLTPAQMERTQREGLLKLAKWSKIKEVSEDNRQAAGRELYNLLCSPCHSLGGPMNNLLARTAKYGLVGLDSQLDGMGKLLGYMPPFAGNLEERRALAAFIALGLHGKTAKPAAYQPPQMPTPAPAFDAAQDEYLLLAWPQRNLAAFSDALPAWVLLPPGNGLRALLIQRGEAPQIVGEGVEISHRLEQGQSTLAGVLAWQVEGKSHGANGLAASPYPPAGGFNPYPLVELKAKDQKTGRVLAATSAVLPTSSEMGCKNCHGGGWRREGLAGVAPATAQDVLAVHDRINRTKLADQAKSGQPVRCAQCHADPAQAAPGDGQRLSLSAAMHGFHANYLTKRGEEACGYCHPSDPAGATRAYRGLHLEMGLGCTDCHGFLEDHALGLLKGQADKPRAAALMAHLRPRAGLSLQEIKPRQPWQSLPDCLACHQDYAAPTANSAFNAWVDKPGDLFAARGDQAGVRCAACHGPAHALYPAVNPYGPGRDVIQPRQYQGNALPLGAAKNCKVCHTVDMDSEAHHPNSLRPVRSLPAEGP
;
A
#
# COMPACT_ATOMS: atom_id res chain seq x y z
N MET A 1 -23.13 8.78 6.82
CA MET A 1 -24.19 7.82 7.24
C MET A 1 -25.47 8.47 7.80
N ASN A 2 -25.38 9.53 8.61
CA ASN A 2 -26.54 10.13 9.29
C ASN A 2 -27.24 11.24 8.50
N TYR A 3 -26.56 11.78 7.48
CA TYR A 3 -27.02 12.87 6.62
C TYR A 3 -27.08 12.38 5.16
N PRO A 4 -27.90 13.00 4.30
CA PRO A 4 -27.84 12.79 2.87
C PRO A 4 -26.49 13.25 2.32
N TYR A 5 -26.07 12.67 1.18
CA TYR A 5 -24.88 13.12 0.45
C TYR A 5 -25.27 14.10 -0.65
N TRP A 6 -24.36 15.03 -0.96
CA TRP A 6 -24.49 15.91 -2.12
C TRP A 6 -23.61 15.37 -3.26
N GLU A 7 -24.24 14.80 -4.29
CA GLU A 7 -23.51 14.17 -5.39
C GLU A 7 -22.98 15.24 -6.38
N LEU A 8 -21.66 15.45 -6.37
CA LEU A 8 -20.98 16.43 -7.22
C LEU A 8 -20.16 15.83 -8.36
N THR A 9 -20.05 14.49 -8.40
CA THR A 9 -19.32 13.70 -9.41
C THR A 9 -17.96 14.30 -9.79
N THR A 10 -17.90 15.09 -10.87
CA THR A 10 -16.71 15.76 -11.39
C THR A 10 -16.10 16.77 -10.41
N TRP A 11 -16.90 17.47 -9.62
CA TRP A 11 -16.42 18.46 -8.65
C TRP A 11 -16.33 17.90 -7.22
N GLY A 12 -16.46 16.59 -7.06
CA GLY A 12 -16.32 15.90 -5.77
C GLY A 12 -14.95 16.12 -5.11
N GLY A 13 -14.83 15.66 -3.87
CA GLY A 13 -13.57 15.64 -3.14
C GLY A 13 -13.17 16.84 -2.30
N GLY A 14 -14.09 17.80 -2.12
CA GLY A 14 -13.85 19.05 -1.38
C GLY A 14 -13.46 20.24 -2.26
N PHE A 15 -13.69 20.18 -3.58
CA PHE A 15 -13.18 21.18 -4.55
C PHE A 15 -13.69 22.58 -4.21
N PHE A 16 -15.00 22.68 -3.96
CA PHE A 16 -15.62 23.95 -3.58
C PHE A 16 -15.10 24.47 -2.24
N ILE A 17 -14.77 23.59 -1.29
CA ILE A 17 -14.12 24.02 -0.03
C ILE A 17 -12.76 24.62 -0.35
N ALA A 18 -11.92 23.93 -1.12
CA ALA A 18 -10.59 24.42 -1.48
C ALA A 18 -10.67 25.76 -2.24
N LEU A 19 -11.53 25.85 -3.26
CA LEU A 19 -11.68 27.05 -4.07
C LEU A 19 -12.16 28.25 -3.24
N ILE A 20 -13.25 28.09 -2.49
CA ILE A 20 -13.88 29.19 -1.77
C ILE A 20 -13.05 29.57 -0.54
N ALA A 21 -12.51 28.59 0.20
CA ALA A 21 -11.69 28.85 1.37
C ALA A 21 -10.40 29.60 1.02
N VAL A 22 -9.67 29.19 -0.02
CA VAL A 22 -8.43 29.87 -0.41
C VAL A 22 -8.70 31.32 -0.80
N VAL A 23 -9.74 31.56 -1.62
CA VAL A 23 -10.10 32.90 -2.07
C VAL A 23 -10.56 33.78 -0.90
N HIS A 24 -11.46 33.28 -0.07
CA HIS A 24 -11.97 34.03 1.08
C HIS A 24 -10.87 34.34 2.09
N VAL A 25 -10.08 33.33 2.48
CA VAL A 25 -9.04 33.47 3.50
C VAL A 25 -7.93 34.42 3.03
N TYR A 26 -7.62 34.45 1.73
CA TYR A 26 -6.68 35.41 1.16
C TYR A 26 -7.15 36.87 1.33
N VAL A 27 -8.45 37.12 1.17
CA VAL A 27 -9.06 38.45 1.35
C VAL A 27 -9.29 38.77 2.83
N ALA A 28 -9.70 37.79 3.63
CA ALA A 28 -9.93 37.97 5.07
C ALA A 28 -8.62 38.34 5.81
N HIS A 29 -7.49 37.70 5.47
CA HIS A 29 -6.19 38.09 6.03
C HIS A 29 -5.80 39.51 5.60
N PHE A 30 -6.15 39.94 4.38
CA PHE A 30 -5.98 41.34 3.99
C PHE A 30 -6.89 42.27 4.79
N ALA A 31 -8.12 41.89 5.14
CA ALA A 31 -8.98 42.69 6.01
C ALA A 31 -8.31 42.96 7.37
N VAL A 32 -7.75 41.92 8.00
CA VAL A 32 -7.07 42.05 9.29
C VAL A 32 -5.82 42.93 9.19
N GLY A 33 -4.88 42.57 8.32
CA GLY A 33 -3.61 43.29 8.21
C GLY A 33 -3.78 44.68 7.61
N GLY A 34 -4.67 44.82 6.64
CA GLY A 34 -5.01 46.07 5.97
C GLY A 34 -5.69 47.06 6.91
N GLY A 35 -6.46 46.60 7.89
CA GLY A 35 -6.99 47.44 8.97
C GLY A 35 -5.89 48.16 9.75
N LEU A 36 -4.87 47.42 10.20
CA LEU A 36 -3.72 48.02 10.87
C LEU A 36 -2.91 48.91 9.94
N PHE A 37 -2.75 48.51 8.68
CA PHE A 37 -2.07 49.30 7.67
C PHE A 37 -2.76 50.66 7.46
N LEU A 38 -4.10 50.71 7.37
CA LEU A 38 -4.86 51.95 7.20
C LEU A 38 -4.62 52.93 8.36
N VAL A 39 -4.87 52.50 9.60
CA VAL A 39 -4.76 53.38 10.78
C VAL A 39 -3.33 53.86 11.00
N LEU A 40 -2.32 53.01 10.78
CA LEU A 40 -0.92 53.42 10.91
C LEU A 40 -0.45 54.32 9.77
N THR A 41 -0.97 54.13 8.55
CA THR A 41 -0.65 55.00 7.40
C THR A 41 -1.29 56.38 7.57
N GLU A 42 -2.52 56.45 8.07
CA GLU A 42 -3.16 57.72 8.44
C GLU A 42 -2.41 58.42 9.58
N ALA A 43 -2.10 57.71 10.67
CA ALA A 43 -1.36 58.26 11.81
C ALA A 43 -0.01 58.83 11.37
N ARG A 44 0.67 58.14 10.45
CA ARG A 44 1.90 58.61 9.82
C ARG A 44 1.66 59.87 8.99
N GLY A 45 0.58 59.94 8.21
CA GLY A 45 0.18 61.12 7.44
C GLY A 45 -0.02 62.35 8.32
N HIS A 46 -0.73 62.21 9.45
CA HIS A 46 -0.91 63.29 10.42
C HIS A 46 0.41 63.69 11.09
N ARG A 47 1.22 62.72 11.53
CA ARG A 47 2.53 62.99 12.17
C ARG A 47 3.49 63.73 11.25
N LEU A 48 3.53 63.34 9.97
CA LEU A 48 4.41 63.95 8.96
C LEU A 48 3.80 65.19 8.30
N LYS A 49 2.56 65.56 8.64
CA LYS A 49 1.77 66.61 7.98
C LYS A 49 1.72 66.44 6.46
N ASP A 50 1.59 65.19 6.00
CA ASP A 50 1.66 64.81 4.59
C ASP A 50 0.27 64.57 4.00
N GLN A 51 -0.24 65.56 3.27
CA GLN A 51 -1.55 65.47 2.63
C GLN A 51 -1.62 64.39 1.53
N GLY A 52 -0.52 64.16 0.81
CA GLY A 52 -0.47 63.11 -0.21
C GLY A 52 -0.66 61.72 0.39
N LEU A 53 -0.12 61.50 1.59
CA LEU A 53 -0.30 60.25 2.33
C LEU A 53 -1.74 60.08 2.86
N LEU A 54 -2.36 61.16 3.36
CA LEU A 54 -3.76 61.14 3.81
C LEU A 54 -4.74 60.89 2.65
N ASP A 55 -4.52 61.54 1.51
CA ASP A 55 -5.31 61.35 0.29
C ASP A 55 -5.16 59.93 -0.27
N TYR A 56 -3.94 59.39 -0.23
CA TYR A 56 -3.71 57.99 -0.57
C TYR A 56 -4.50 57.07 0.36
N THR A 57 -4.40 57.25 1.67
CA THR A 57 -5.10 56.40 2.64
C THR A 57 -6.60 56.44 2.39
N ARG A 58 -7.21 57.62 2.19
CA ARG A 58 -8.63 57.75 1.86
C ARG A 58 -9.04 56.96 0.61
N ARG A 59 -8.25 57.03 -0.47
CA ARG A 59 -8.50 56.26 -1.70
C ARG A 59 -8.31 54.76 -1.47
N HIS A 60 -7.28 54.37 -0.73
CA HIS A 60 -7.02 52.98 -0.38
C HIS A 60 -8.12 52.40 0.50
N THR A 61 -8.69 53.17 1.43
CA THR A 61 -9.86 52.78 2.25
C THR A 61 -11.06 52.41 1.37
N LYS A 62 -11.30 53.13 0.26
CA LYS A 62 -12.38 52.76 -0.68
C LYS A 62 -12.13 51.40 -1.33
N PHE A 63 -10.90 51.16 -1.81
CA PHE A 63 -10.50 49.88 -2.37
C PHE A 63 -10.63 48.75 -1.34
N PHE A 64 -10.11 49.00 -0.14
CA PHE A 64 -10.19 48.11 1.00
C PHE A 64 -11.64 47.74 1.31
N LEU A 65 -12.53 48.72 1.49
CA LEU A 65 -13.96 48.50 1.77
C LEU A 65 -14.63 47.63 0.71
N LEU A 66 -14.45 47.93 -0.58
CA LEU A 66 -15.09 47.15 -1.65
C LEU A 66 -14.58 45.70 -1.68
N LEU A 67 -13.28 45.49 -1.48
CA LEU A 67 -12.70 44.15 -1.53
C LEU A 67 -13.01 43.33 -0.28
N THR A 68 -12.81 43.89 0.91
CA THR A 68 -12.91 43.12 2.17
C THR A 68 -14.35 42.99 2.64
N MET A 69 -15.15 44.06 2.56
CA MET A 69 -16.53 44.02 3.02
C MET A 69 -17.47 43.35 2.01
N VAL A 70 -17.44 43.78 0.74
CA VAL A 70 -18.40 43.27 -0.25
C VAL A 70 -17.97 41.89 -0.76
N PHE A 71 -16.78 41.80 -1.36
CA PHE A 71 -16.30 40.52 -1.89
C PHE A 71 -15.91 39.53 -0.77
N GLY A 72 -15.21 39.98 0.27
CA GLY A 72 -14.90 39.15 1.44
C GLY A 72 -16.16 38.66 2.18
N GLY A 73 -17.15 39.53 2.38
CA GLY A 73 -18.43 39.14 3.00
C GLY A 73 -19.19 38.08 2.21
N LEU A 74 -19.33 38.25 0.88
CA LEU A 74 -19.99 37.28 0.01
C LEU A 74 -19.28 35.91 0.02
N THR A 75 -17.96 35.92 -0.08
CA THR A 75 -17.17 34.67 -0.04
C THR A 75 -17.21 34.00 1.33
N GLY A 76 -17.36 34.75 2.43
CA GLY A 76 -17.54 34.21 3.78
C GLY A 76 -18.86 33.47 3.96
N VAL A 77 -19.97 34.04 3.46
CA VAL A 77 -21.27 33.36 3.43
C VAL A 77 -21.21 32.09 2.57
N ALA A 78 -20.50 32.14 1.44
CA ALA A 78 -20.34 30.99 0.55
C ALA A 78 -19.61 29.81 1.22
N ILE A 79 -18.61 30.07 2.09
CA ILE A 79 -17.95 29.01 2.87
C ILE A 79 -18.96 28.30 3.76
N TRP A 80 -19.76 29.05 4.52
CA TRP A 80 -20.74 28.48 5.45
C TRP A 80 -21.70 27.51 4.76
N LEU A 81 -22.29 27.93 3.64
CA LEU A 81 -23.17 27.06 2.85
C LEU A 81 -22.42 25.81 2.35
N THR A 82 -21.18 25.98 1.88
CA THR A 82 -20.39 24.90 1.29
C THR A 82 -20.01 23.84 2.33
N ILE A 83 -19.53 24.23 3.51
CA ILE A 83 -19.14 23.27 4.56
C ILE A 83 -20.35 22.54 5.15
N SER A 84 -21.49 23.22 5.29
CA SER A 84 -22.73 22.61 5.78
C SER A 84 -23.27 21.53 4.84
N LEU A 85 -23.09 21.68 3.53
CA LEU A 85 -23.52 20.70 2.54
C LEU A 85 -22.53 19.54 2.38
N LEU A 86 -21.23 19.81 2.44
CA LEU A 86 -20.19 18.80 2.17
C LEU A 86 -19.80 18.00 3.41
N HIS A 87 -19.81 18.60 4.59
CA HIS A 87 -19.44 17.96 5.86
C HIS A 87 -20.43 18.28 7.00
N PRO A 88 -21.74 18.00 6.83
CA PRO A 88 -22.78 18.37 7.80
C PRO A 88 -22.51 17.84 9.21
N ALA A 89 -21.97 16.63 9.35
CA ALA A 89 -21.68 16.04 10.66
C ALA A 89 -20.57 16.81 11.40
N ALA A 90 -19.49 17.15 10.71
CA ALA A 90 -18.40 17.93 11.30
C ALA A 90 -18.85 19.35 11.63
N THR A 91 -19.57 20.00 10.70
CA THR A 91 -20.14 21.33 10.94
C THR A 91 -21.09 21.33 12.14
N SER A 92 -21.94 20.30 12.27
CA SER A 92 -22.81 20.14 13.43
C SER A 92 -22.03 20.08 14.74
N ILE A 93 -20.95 19.28 14.81
CA ILE A 93 -20.12 19.20 16.03
C ILE A 93 -19.52 20.57 16.36
N LEU A 94 -18.90 21.22 15.37
CA LEU A 94 -18.32 22.54 15.58
C LEU A 94 -19.36 23.56 16.08
N ILE A 95 -20.62 23.48 15.63
CA ILE A 95 -21.72 24.34 16.13
C ILE A 95 -22.01 24.04 17.59
N HIS A 96 -22.25 22.78 17.94
CA HIS A 96 -22.62 22.44 19.31
C HIS A 96 -21.48 22.69 20.30
N THR A 97 -20.22 22.63 19.84
CA THR A 97 -19.06 22.93 20.68
C THR A 97 -18.77 24.42 20.76
N PHE A 98 -18.83 25.17 19.65
CA PHE A 98 -18.28 26.53 19.55
C PHE A 98 -19.31 27.60 19.16
N VAL A 99 -20.62 27.37 19.32
CA VAL A 99 -21.67 28.34 18.96
C VAL A 99 -21.41 29.74 19.51
N PHE A 100 -20.95 29.86 20.76
CA PHE A 100 -20.67 31.15 21.38
C PHE A 100 -19.39 31.82 20.86
N ALA A 101 -18.38 31.04 20.46
CA ALA A 101 -17.21 31.58 19.77
C ALA A 101 -17.65 32.17 18.42
N TRP A 102 -18.42 31.44 17.63
CA TRP A 102 -18.97 31.97 16.38
C TRP A 102 -19.85 33.19 16.60
N ALA A 103 -20.78 33.16 17.56
CA ALA A 103 -21.61 34.33 17.87
C ALA A 103 -20.74 35.57 18.19
N THR A 104 -19.64 35.37 18.93
CA THR A 104 -18.68 36.44 19.24
C THR A 104 -17.96 36.94 17.99
N GLU A 105 -17.57 36.05 17.08
CA GLU A 105 -16.99 36.41 15.78
C GLU A 105 -17.96 37.26 14.96
N TRP A 106 -19.25 36.89 14.89
CA TRP A 106 -20.28 37.66 14.21
C TRP A 106 -20.45 39.06 14.80
N VAL A 107 -20.40 39.21 16.13
CA VAL A 107 -20.40 40.53 16.78
C VAL A 107 -19.18 41.35 16.37
N CYS A 108 -18.00 40.73 16.32
CA CYS A 108 -16.77 41.39 15.84
C CYS A 108 -16.93 41.83 14.37
N PHE A 109 -17.49 41.00 13.49
CA PHE A 109 -17.75 41.40 12.10
C PHE A 109 -18.71 42.59 11.97
N VAL A 110 -19.80 42.62 12.74
CA VAL A 110 -20.72 43.77 12.72
C VAL A 110 -20.00 45.03 13.20
N ALA A 111 -19.25 44.95 14.30
CA ALA A 111 -18.49 46.07 14.84
C ALA A 111 -17.40 46.55 13.87
N GLU A 112 -16.71 45.63 13.21
CA GLU A 112 -15.72 45.88 12.16
C GLU A 112 -16.37 46.63 10.97
N ILE A 113 -17.49 46.15 10.44
CA ILE A 113 -18.20 46.78 9.31
C ILE A 113 -18.64 48.20 9.66
N VAL A 114 -19.23 48.38 10.85
CA VAL A 114 -19.67 49.71 11.33
C VAL A 114 -18.46 50.64 11.46
N ALA A 115 -17.37 50.18 12.08
CA ALA A 115 -16.15 50.97 12.21
C ALA A 115 -15.58 51.34 10.83
N LEU A 116 -15.56 50.43 9.86
CA LEU A 116 -15.06 50.69 8.51
C LEU A 116 -15.90 51.73 7.77
N PHE A 117 -17.23 51.67 7.89
CA PHE A 117 -18.11 52.66 7.27
C PHE A 117 -17.93 54.04 7.88
N VAL A 118 -17.89 54.13 9.21
CA VAL A 118 -17.64 55.39 9.92
C VAL A 118 -16.28 55.93 9.49
N TYR A 119 -15.24 55.10 9.50
CA TYR A 119 -13.89 55.46 9.05
C TYR A 119 -13.89 55.99 7.61
N TYR A 120 -14.51 55.29 6.67
CA TYR A 120 -14.52 55.73 5.28
C TYR A 120 -15.31 57.04 5.05
N TYR A 121 -16.54 57.13 5.56
CA TYR A 121 -17.43 58.26 5.26
C TYR A 121 -17.11 59.54 6.05
N THR A 122 -16.42 59.40 7.17
CA THR A 122 -16.00 60.54 8.02
C THR A 122 -14.54 60.93 7.82
N PHE A 123 -13.82 60.29 6.90
CA PHE A 123 -12.44 60.62 6.55
C PHE A 123 -12.30 62.10 6.15
N GLY A 124 -11.53 62.87 6.91
CA GLY A 124 -11.35 64.31 6.73
C GLY A 124 -12.52 65.19 7.23
N LYS A 125 -13.57 64.60 7.80
CA LYS A 125 -14.71 65.29 8.43
C LYS A 125 -14.70 65.17 9.96
N MET A 126 -14.19 64.05 10.47
CA MET A 126 -14.04 63.80 11.91
C MET A 126 -12.69 64.32 12.43
N GLU A 127 -12.64 64.71 13.71
CA GLU A 127 -11.40 65.04 14.38
C GLU A 127 -10.36 63.90 14.25
N PRO A 128 -9.10 64.16 13.85
CA PRO A 128 -8.10 63.13 13.58
C PRO A 128 -7.91 62.10 14.70
N ARG A 129 -7.93 62.51 15.97
CA ARG A 129 -7.77 61.59 17.11
C ARG A 129 -8.92 60.58 17.19
N ARG A 130 -10.16 61.06 17.02
CA ARG A 130 -11.35 60.20 17.02
C ARG A 130 -11.39 59.31 15.79
N HIS A 131 -10.99 59.84 14.64
CA HIS A 131 -10.94 59.07 13.40
C HIS A 131 -9.92 57.91 13.48
N LEU A 132 -8.72 58.16 14.02
CA LEU A 132 -7.73 57.13 14.31
C LEU A 132 -8.23 56.10 15.32
N MET A 133 -8.99 56.52 16.34
CA MET A 133 -9.62 55.60 17.29
C MET A 133 -10.60 54.65 16.58
N ILE A 134 -11.43 55.14 15.65
CA ILE A 134 -12.29 54.28 14.82
C ILE A 134 -11.45 53.28 14.00
N GLY A 135 -10.35 53.72 13.41
CA GLY A 135 -9.42 52.84 12.69
C GLY A 135 -8.81 51.74 13.58
N TRP A 136 -8.46 52.07 14.83
CA TRP A 136 -7.99 51.08 15.81
C TRP A 136 -9.09 50.11 16.24
N LEU A 137 -10.32 50.58 16.43
CA LEU A 137 -11.46 49.72 16.71
C LEU A 137 -11.69 48.71 15.59
N TYR A 138 -11.64 49.16 14.32
CA TYR A 138 -11.70 48.26 13.16
C TYR A 138 -10.64 47.16 13.27
N PHE A 139 -9.37 47.53 13.45
CA PHE A 139 -8.27 46.56 13.51
C PHE A 139 -8.45 45.57 14.67
N ILE A 140 -8.83 46.05 15.85
CA ILE A 140 -9.02 45.21 17.04
C ILE A 140 -10.12 44.18 16.77
N PHE A 141 -11.28 44.60 16.24
CA PHE A 141 -12.36 43.67 15.93
C PHE A 141 -11.99 42.68 14.83
N ALA A 142 -11.34 43.14 13.75
CA ALA A 142 -10.87 42.25 12.69
C ALA A 142 -9.85 41.22 13.21
N TRP A 143 -8.91 41.65 14.05
CA TRP A 143 -7.93 40.75 14.65
C TRP A 143 -8.56 39.76 15.64
N LEU A 144 -9.53 40.21 16.46
CA LEU A 144 -10.30 39.33 17.33
C LEU A 144 -11.07 38.28 16.53
N SER A 145 -11.67 38.63 15.39
CA SER A 145 -12.29 37.65 14.48
C SER A 145 -11.28 36.58 14.05
N LEU A 146 -10.06 36.97 13.64
CA LEU A 146 -8.98 36.03 13.30
C LEU A 146 -8.58 35.13 14.46
N VAL A 147 -8.51 35.66 15.68
CA VAL A 147 -8.20 34.88 16.89
C VAL A 147 -9.30 33.84 17.13
N ILE A 148 -10.57 34.26 17.07
CA ILE A 148 -11.72 33.41 17.36
C ILE A 148 -11.83 32.26 16.35
N ILE A 149 -11.85 32.55 15.05
CA ILE A 149 -11.92 31.50 14.03
C ILE A 149 -10.66 30.65 13.99
N GLY A 150 -9.50 31.23 14.34
CA GLY A 150 -8.23 30.54 14.50
C GLY A 150 -8.31 29.40 15.51
N GLY A 151 -8.98 29.61 16.65
CA GLY A 151 -9.24 28.56 17.66
C GLY A 151 -10.00 27.37 17.10
N ILE A 152 -11.11 27.65 16.39
CA ILE A 152 -11.98 26.62 15.82
C ILE A 152 -11.27 25.83 14.70
N ILE A 153 -10.51 26.51 13.84
CA ILE A 153 -9.78 25.84 12.75
C ILE A 153 -8.60 25.03 13.30
N ALA A 154 -7.89 25.55 14.31
CA ALA A 154 -6.80 24.84 14.97
C ALA A 154 -7.31 23.56 15.67
N PHE A 155 -8.51 23.61 16.27
CA PHE A 155 -9.16 22.45 16.89
C PHE A 155 -9.33 21.27 15.92
N MET A 156 -9.68 21.55 14.66
CA MET A 156 -9.84 20.50 13.65
C MET A 156 -8.53 19.72 13.37
N LEU A 157 -7.38 20.39 13.52
CA LEU A 157 -6.05 19.82 13.31
C LEU A 157 -5.48 19.19 14.60
N THR A 158 -5.70 19.85 15.73
CA THR A 158 -5.28 19.38 17.06
C THR A 158 -6.44 19.58 18.02
N SER A 159 -7.14 18.51 18.38
CA SER A 159 -8.32 18.59 19.25
C SER A 159 -7.99 18.75 20.74
N GLY A 160 -6.71 18.67 21.13
CA GLY A 160 -6.29 18.81 22.53
C GLY A 160 -6.95 17.79 23.46
N GLY A 161 -7.35 18.24 24.65
CA GLY A 161 -8.05 17.43 25.66
C GLY A 161 -9.55 17.20 25.36
N TRP A 162 -10.12 17.93 24.39
CA TRP A 162 -11.54 17.91 24.08
C TRP A 162 -12.14 16.52 23.82
N PRO A 163 -11.48 15.57 23.13
CA PRO A 163 -12.05 14.24 22.90
C PRO A 163 -12.43 13.50 24.20
N ALA A 164 -11.79 13.84 25.32
CA ALA A 164 -12.09 13.27 26.63
C ALA A 164 -13.07 14.13 27.45
N SER A 165 -12.92 15.46 27.43
CA SER A 165 -13.70 16.36 28.29
C SER A 165 -15.01 16.85 27.67
N GLY A 166 -15.06 17.00 26.35
CA GLY A 166 -16.12 17.74 25.66
C GLY A 166 -16.15 19.24 25.95
N ASP A 167 -15.18 19.77 26.72
CA ASP A 167 -15.18 21.13 27.23
C ASP A 167 -14.78 22.18 26.17
N PHE A 168 -15.46 23.32 26.19
CA PHE A 168 -15.22 24.41 25.23
C PHE A 168 -13.77 24.88 25.21
N TRP A 169 -13.14 25.10 26.38
CA TRP A 169 -11.81 25.69 26.48
C TRP A 169 -10.72 24.70 26.11
N ASP A 170 -10.88 23.43 26.46
CA ASP A 170 -9.94 22.36 26.05
C ASP A 170 -9.86 22.23 24.52
N GLY A 171 -10.98 22.45 23.84
CA GLY A 171 -11.05 22.46 22.37
C GLY A 171 -10.54 23.78 21.77
N PHE A 172 -10.96 24.92 22.32
CA PHE A 172 -10.63 26.23 21.77
C PHE A 172 -9.15 26.59 21.96
N LEU A 173 -8.60 26.38 23.17
CA LEU A 173 -7.19 26.62 23.52
C LEU A 173 -6.33 25.36 23.28
N ASN A 174 -6.52 24.74 22.13
CA ASN A 174 -5.80 23.54 21.74
C ASN A 174 -4.29 23.80 21.52
N PRO A 175 -3.44 22.75 21.49
CA PRO A 175 -1.98 22.90 21.44
C PRO A 175 -1.45 23.76 20.30
N SER A 176 -2.16 23.83 19.17
CA SER A 176 -1.73 24.57 17.99
C SER A 176 -2.40 25.94 17.83
N PHE A 177 -3.26 26.34 18.77
CA PHE A 177 -3.98 27.62 18.78
C PHE A 177 -3.04 28.84 18.70
N VAL A 178 -2.20 29.03 19.74
CA VAL A 178 -1.33 30.21 19.83
C VAL A 178 -0.34 30.28 18.66
N PRO A 179 0.38 29.19 18.31
CA PRO A 179 1.26 29.21 17.14
C PRO A 179 0.52 29.53 15.83
N SER A 180 -0.70 29.02 15.65
CA SER A 180 -1.51 29.28 14.45
C SER A 180 -1.95 30.74 14.36
N VAL A 181 -2.45 31.32 15.45
CA VAL A 181 -2.85 32.73 15.53
C VAL A 181 -1.66 33.65 15.27
N ALA A 182 -0.50 33.34 15.86
CA ALA A 182 0.72 34.12 15.65
C ALA A 182 1.14 34.09 14.16
N PHE A 183 1.20 32.90 13.56
CA PHE A 183 1.51 32.75 12.14
C PHE A 183 0.54 33.51 11.23
N ARG A 184 -0.77 33.32 11.44
CA ARG A 184 -1.82 33.98 10.65
C ARG A 184 -1.80 35.50 10.81
N THR A 185 -1.48 36.00 12.00
CA THR A 185 -1.31 37.43 12.25
C THR A 185 -0.19 38.01 11.39
N PHE A 186 1.02 37.42 11.43
CA PHE A 186 2.13 37.93 10.63
C PHE A 186 1.90 37.76 9.12
N LEU A 187 1.25 36.68 8.70
CA LEU A 187 0.82 36.50 7.31
C LEU A 187 -0.16 37.60 6.88
N ALA A 188 -1.14 37.97 7.72
CA ALA A 188 -2.06 39.07 7.44
C ALA A 188 -1.32 40.40 7.23
N LEU A 189 -0.29 40.69 8.05
CA LEU A 189 0.53 41.90 7.88
C LEU A 189 1.33 41.87 6.57
N VAL A 190 1.92 40.73 6.20
CA VAL A 190 2.61 40.54 4.91
C VAL A 190 1.65 40.83 3.75
N LEU A 191 0.43 40.29 3.81
CA LEU A 191 -0.58 40.49 2.77
C LEU A 191 -1.07 41.94 2.70
N ALA A 192 -1.14 42.67 3.82
CA ALA A 192 -1.39 44.10 3.81
C ALA A 192 -0.36 44.86 2.96
N GLY A 193 0.92 44.48 3.06
CA GLY A 193 1.98 45.00 2.20
C GLY A 193 1.76 44.66 0.72
N VAL A 194 1.45 43.40 0.41
CA VAL A 194 1.22 42.92 -0.97
C VAL A 194 0.05 43.67 -1.64
N TYR A 195 -1.10 43.75 -0.98
CA TYR A 195 -2.25 44.49 -1.50
C TYR A 195 -2.00 46.00 -1.55
N GLY A 196 -1.28 46.56 -0.56
CA GLY A 196 -0.86 47.95 -0.55
C GLY A 196 0.01 48.32 -1.75
N LEU A 197 0.90 47.42 -2.20
CA LEU A 197 1.74 47.62 -3.38
C LEU A 197 0.91 47.83 -4.66
N LEU A 198 -0.24 47.17 -4.80
CA LEU A 198 -1.12 47.32 -5.96
C LEU A 198 -1.60 48.79 -6.11
N THR A 199 -2.06 49.38 -5.02
CA THR A 199 -2.58 50.77 -5.01
C THR A 199 -1.46 51.81 -4.91
N ALA A 200 -0.34 51.47 -4.26
CA ALA A 200 0.82 52.36 -4.13
C ALA A 200 1.54 52.56 -5.47
N THR A 201 1.77 51.48 -6.22
CA THR A 201 2.43 51.55 -7.54
C THR A 201 1.61 52.29 -8.59
N ALA A 202 0.28 52.36 -8.40
CA ALA A 202 -0.63 53.11 -9.26
C ALA A 202 -0.57 54.64 -9.08
N GLN A 203 0.06 55.16 -8.01
CA GLN A 203 0.12 56.60 -7.77
C GLN A 203 0.86 57.36 -8.88
N ALA A 204 0.28 58.48 -9.32
CA ALA A 204 0.80 59.29 -10.41
C ALA A 204 2.09 60.02 -9.99
N ASP A 205 2.08 60.70 -8.84
CA ASP A 205 3.25 61.42 -8.30
C ASP A 205 4.42 60.45 -8.02
N PRO A 206 5.57 60.58 -8.72
CA PRO A 206 6.73 59.71 -8.52
C PRO A 206 7.30 59.77 -7.09
N GLY A 207 7.25 60.93 -6.43
CA GLY A 207 7.77 61.13 -5.08
C GLY A 207 6.96 60.38 -4.04
N LEU A 208 5.64 60.62 -4.01
CA LEU A 208 4.69 59.89 -3.18
C LEU A 208 4.68 58.40 -3.49
N ARG A 209 4.68 58.00 -4.77
CA ARG A 209 4.75 56.58 -5.19
C ARG A 209 5.94 55.87 -4.56
N THR A 210 7.14 56.44 -4.66
CA THR A 210 8.36 55.82 -4.12
C THR A 210 8.27 55.63 -2.61
N ARG A 211 7.75 56.64 -1.88
CA ARG A 211 7.59 56.56 -0.42
C ARG A 211 6.55 55.50 -0.02
N LEU A 212 5.42 55.44 -0.71
CA LEU A 212 4.37 54.45 -0.48
C LEU A 212 4.80 53.02 -0.82
N VAL A 213 5.51 52.83 -1.94
CA VAL A 213 6.03 51.51 -2.33
C VAL A 213 7.02 51.01 -1.28
N ARG A 214 7.94 51.85 -0.79
CA ARG A 214 8.86 51.48 0.29
C ARG A 214 8.14 51.17 1.60
N TRP A 215 7.08 51.92 1.91
CA TRP A 215 6.24 51.65 3.08
C TRP A 215 5.56 50.28 2.94
N CYS A 216 4.91 49.99 1.82
CA CYS A 216 4.26 48.71 1.58
C CYS A 216 5.27 47.54 1.52
N ALA A 217 6.46 47.76 0.95
CA ALA A 217 7.55 46.79 0.96
C ALA A 217 8.05 46.49 2.38
N ALA A 218 8.10 47.48 3.28
CA ALA A 218 8.42 47.25 4.69
C ALA A 218 7.35 46.42 5.39
N TRP A 219 6.06 46.66 5.08
CA TRP A 219 4.94 45.84 5.54
C TRP A 219 4.96 44.41 4.99
N LEU A 220 5.55 44.18 3.83
CA LEU A 220 5.81 42.84 3.34
C LEU A 220 7.00 42.21 4.08
N LEU A 221 8.17 42.85 4.05
CA LEU A 221 9.46 42.25 4.44
C LEU A 221 9.63 42.10 5.96
N ALA A 222 9.21 43.09 6.75
CA ALA A 222 9.44 43.07 8.21
C ALA A 222 8.65 41.94 8.92
N PRO A 223 7.32 41.81 8.74
CA PRO A 223 6.59 40.70 9.33
C PRO A 223 6.88 39.35 8.68
N PHE A 224 7.48 39.31 7.48
CA PHE A 224 7.83 38.06 6.80
C PHE A 224 8.77 37.17 7.64
N LEU A 225 9.77 37.77 8.31
CA LEU A 225 10.69 37.01 9.16
C LEU A 225 9.97 36.40 10.37
N LEU A 226 9.03 37.14 10.96
CA LEU A 226 8.21 36.66 12.06
C LEU A 226 7.20 35.61 11.60
N MET A 227 6.67 35.74 10.39
CA MET A 227 5.84 34.72 9.74
C MET A 227 6.62 33.40 9.58
N LEU A 228 7.89 33.43 9.14
CA LEU A 228 8.71 32.22 9.05
C LEU A 228 8.98 31.60 10.43
N ALA A 229 9.35 32.42 11.43
CA ALA A 229 9.63 31.95 12.78
C ALA A 229 8.39 31.31 13.45
N THR A 230 7.23 31.96 13.32
CA THR A 230 5.96 31.44 13.86
C THR A 230 5.40 30.28 13.05
N GLY A 231 5.68 30.21 11.75
CA GLY A 231 5.36 29.04 10.92
C GLY A 231 6.16 27.80 11.35
N TRP A 232 7.44 27.97 11.68
CA TRP A 232 8.25 26.91 12.28
C TRP A 232 7.71 26.49 13.65
N TRP A 233 7.36 27.46 14.51
CA TRP A 233 6.73 27.17 15.80
C TRP A 233 5.41 26.40 15.64
N TYR A 234 4.58 26.77 14.67
CA TYR A 234 3.34 26.08 14.38
C TYR A 234 3.57 24.62 13.96
N LEU A 235 4.53 24.38 13.05
CA LEU A 235 4.91 23.02 12.66
C LEU A 235 5.45 22.20 13.83
N ALA A 236 6.24 22.81 14.71
CA ALA A 236 6.81 22.16 15.88
C ALA A 236 5.76 21.81 16.94
N ALA A 237 4.67 22.58 17.04
CA ALA A 237 3.56 22.32 17.94
C ALA A 237 2.64 21.16 17.48
N LEU A 238 2.80 20.69 16.23
CA LEU A 238 1.98 19.58 15.72
C LEU A 238 2.42 18.22 16.30
N PRO A 239 1.46 17.34 16.64
CA PRO A 239 1.75 15.96 17.01
C PRO A 239 2.52 15.23 15.91
N ASP A 240 3.18 14.12 16.28
CA ASP A 240 4.03 13.36 15.35
C ASP A 240 3.29 12.91 14.09
N GLU A 241 2.04 12.46 14.20
CA GLU A 241 1.25 12.00 13.06
C GLU A 241 1.00 13.09 11.99
N PRO A 242 0.35 14.24 12.29
CA PRO A 242 0.19 15.35 11.35
C PRO A 242 1.53 15.87 10.79
N ARG A 243 2.55 15.97 11.65
CA ARG A 243 3.87 16.46 11.25
C ARG A 243 4.56 15.49 10.29
N GLN A 244 4.45 14.19 10.52
CA GLN A 244 4.96 13.19 9.60
C GLN A 244 4.13 13.14 8.31
N MET A 245 2.82 13.34 8.37
CA MET A 245 1.98 13.46 7.17
C MET A 245 2.42 14.61 6.26
N ILE A 246 2.70 15.77 6.86
CA ILE A 246 3.16 16.98 6.17
C ILE A 246 4.58 16.80 5.61
N LEU A 247 5.51 16.26 6.41
CA LEU A 247 6.95 16.30 6.09
C LEU A 247 7.50 15.01 5.46
N ARG A 248 6.87 13.86 5.68
CA ARG A 248 7.56 12.56 5.54
C ARG A 248 6.75 11.46 4.85
N LEU A 249 5.46 11.36 5.09
CA LEU A 249 4.68 10.16 4.75
C LEU A 249 3.88 10.28 3.44
N ASN A 250 3.70 11.49 2.91
CA ASN A 250 2.98 11.71 1.67
C ASN A 250 3.87 12.35 0.59
N PRO A 251 4.44 11.56 -0.34
CA PRO A 251 5.26 12.08 -1.44
C PRO A 251 4.52 13.08 -2.34
N GLU A 252 3.19 13.02 -2.39
CA GLU A 252 2.36 13.99 -3.11
C GLU A 252 2.42 15.40 -2.48
N MET A 253 2.94 15.53 -1.25
CA MET A 253 3.14 16.83 -0.59
C MET A 253 4.45 17.51 -0.98
N ALA A 254 5.38 16.80 -1.61
CA ALA A 254 6.65 17.39 -2.03
C ALA A 254 6.46 18.56 -3.02
N PRO A 255 5.62 18.45 -4.08
CA PRO A 255 5.34 19.59 -4.97
C PRO A 255 4.66 20.77 -4.25
N VAL A 256 3.77 20.49 -3.29
CA VAL A 256 3.08 21.53 -2.50
C VAL A 256 4.08 22.27 -1.62
N MET A 257 4.97 21.55 -0.95
CA MET A 257 6.03 22.14 -0.13
C MET A 257 7.01 22.96 -0.99
N GLN A 258 7.40 22.46 -2.16
CA GLN A 258 8.23 23.20 -3.12
C GLN A 258 7.53 24.49 -3.56
N THR A 259 6.25 24.42 -3.91
CA THR A 259 5.45 25.59 -4.30
C THR A 259 5.37 26.60 -3.16
N LEU A 260 5.15 26.16 -1.92
CA LEU A 260 5.14 27.02 -0.75
C LEU A 260 6.47 27.77 -0.56
N VAL A 261 7.59 27.06 -0.65
CA VAL A 261 8.94 27.64 -0.50
C VAL A 261 9.27 28.59 -1.65
N LEU A 262 8.95 28.22 -2.89
CA LEU A 262 9.19 29.05 -4.07
C LEU A 262 8.35 30.33 -4.03
N THR A 263 7.06 30.22 -3.73
CA THR A 263 6.16 31.39 -3.64
C THR A 263 6.54 32.30 -2.47
N ALA A 264 6.91 31.75 -1.32
CA ALA A 264 7.46 32.52 -0.20
C ALA A 264 8.72 33.29 -0.61
N SER A 265 9.68 32.60 -1.24
CA SER A 265 10.93 33.21 -1.70
C SER A 265 10.68 34.30 -2.73
N ALA A 266 9.76 34.08 -3.68
CA ALA A 266 9.38 35.05 -4.70
C ALA A 266 8.68 36.28 -4.10
N LEU A 267 7.82 36.11 -3.08
CA LEU A 267 7.22 37.22 -2.33
C LEU A 267 8.30 38.09 -1.68
N PHE A 268 9.26 37.46 -0.99
CA PHE A 268 10.35 38.17 -0.31
C PHE A 268 11.25 38.92 -1.31
N LEU A 269 11.73 38.22 -2.34
CA LEU A 269 12.63 38.81 -3.35
C LEU A 269 11.94 39.89 -4.18
N GLY A 270 10.68 39.70 -4.57
CA GLY A 270 9.93 40.73 -5.29
C GLY A 270 9.57 41.94 -4.43
N GLY A 271 9.29 41.73 -3.14
CA GLY A 271 9.15 42.83 -2.17
C GLY A 271 10.45 43.65 -2.04
N LEU A 272 11.59 42.97 -1.98
CA LEU A 272 12.92 43.61 -1.97
C LEU A 272 13.19 44.36 -3.29
N ALA A 273 12.87 43.76 -4.44
CA ALA A 273 13.00 44.39 -5.74
C ALA A 273 12.18 45.68 -5.85
N LEU A 274 10.94 45.68 -5.33
CA LEU A 274 10.09 46.87 -5.28
C LEU A 274 10.57 47.94 -4.30
N ALA A 275 11.38 47.58 -3.29
CA ALA A 275 12.02 48.56 -2.42
C ALA A 275 13.10 49.40 -3.17
N PHE A 276 13.62 48.89 -4.30
CA PHE A 276 14.50 49.61 -5.21
C PHE A 276 13.71 50.48 -6.23
N ARG A 277 14.37 51.46 -6.86
CA ARG A 277 13.73 52.40 -7.80
C ARG A 277 13.51 51.75 -9.17
N LEU A 278 12.42 51.01 -9.32
CA LEU A 278 11.99 50.43 -10.60
C LEU A 278 11.12 51.39 -11.43
N PRO A 279 11.07 51.25 -12.78
CA PRO A 279 10.13 51.97 -13.64
C PRO A 279 8.67 51.66 -13.28
N ARG A 280 7.76 52.63 -13.46
CA ARG A 280 6.35 52.53 -13.01
C ARG A 280 5.64 51.28 -13.56
N SER A 281 5.74 51.02 -14.86
CA SER A 281 5.10 49.87 -15.50
C SER A 281 5.63 48.54 -14.96
N ALA A 282 6.95 48.44 -14.75
CA ALA A 282 7.59 47.28 -14.14
C ALA A 282 7.16 47.09 -12.68
N SER A 283 7.06 48.16 -11.88
CA SER A 283 6.58 48.08 -10.50
C SER A 283 5.12 47.63 -10.41
N GLN A 284 4.25 48.14 -11.29
CA GLN A 284 2.83 47.74 -11.34
C GLN A 284 2.68 46.28 -11.77
N GLY A 285 3.40 45.87 -12.82
CA GLY A 285 3.42 44.48 -13.28
C GLY A 285 3.91 43.54 -12.19
N LEU A 286 5.01 43.87 -11.52
CA LEU A 286 5.54 43.08 -10.41
C LEU A 286 4.58 43.03 -9.21
N ALA A 287 3.93 44.13 -8.84
CA ALA A 287 2.94 44.13 -7.76
C ALA A 287 1.74 43.21 -8.07
N LEU A 288 1.25 43.19 -9.31
CA LEU A 288 0.20 42.27 -9.74
C LEU A 288 0.66 40.80 -9.68
N VAL A 289 1.89 40.53 -10.14
CA VAL A 289 2.49 39.19 -10.04
C VAL A 289 2.62 38.75 -8.58
N LEU A 290 3.07 39.63 -7.68
CA LEU A 290 3.18 39.32 -6.25
C LEU A 290 1.82 39.04 -5.60
N LEU A 291 0.75 39.72 -6.03
CA LEU A 291 -0.61 39.42 -5.59
C LEU A 291 -1.02 37.99 -5.98
N ILE A 292 -0.76 37.60 -7.23
CA ILE A 292 -1.04 36.24 -7.71
C ILE A 292 -0.20 35.21 -6.94
N ILE A 293 1.09 35.48 -6.74
CA ILE A 293 1.99 34.61 -5.95
C ILE A 293 1.48 34.48 -4.51
N GLY A 294 0.97 35.56 -3.91
CA GLY A 294 0.37 35.54 -2.58
C GLY A 294 -0.84 34.61 -2.49
N LEU A 295 -1.68 34.57 -3.53
CA LEU A 295 -2.80 33.64 -3.62
C LEU A 295 -2.31 32.18 -3.70
N PHE A 296 -1.28 31.89 -4.50
CA PHE A 296 -0.68 30.55 -4.58
C PHE A 296 0.00 30.12 -3.27
N TYR A 297 0.64 31.05 -2.58
CA TYR A 297 1.19 30.82 -1.24
C TYR A 297 0.07 30.43 -0.26
N MET A 298 -1.02 31.21 -0.22
CA MET A 298 -2.19 30.93 0.63
C MET A 298 -2.81 29.57 0.30
N GLY A 299 -2.97 29.25 -1.00
CA GLY A 299 -3.48 27.96 -1.45
C GLY A 299 -2.59 26.79 -1.02
N SER A 300 -1.27 26.95 -1.13
CA SER A 300 -0.31 25.93 -0.71
C SER A 300 -0.35 25.70 0.81
N PHE A 301 -0.50 26.79 1.60
CA PHE A 301 -0.65 26.71 3.05
C PHE A 301 -1.94 26.01 3.47
N GLU A 302 -3.09 26.39 2.91
CA GLU A 302 -4.37 25.75 3.24
C GLU A 302 -4.40 24.27 2.81
N TRP A 303 -3.76 23.92 1.69
CA TRP A 303 -3.57 22.53 1.30
C TRP A 303 -2.68 21.75 2.29
N LEU A 304 -1.61 22.37 2.79
CA LEU A 304 -0.73 21.77 3.80
C LEU A 304 -1.48 21.48 5.10
N ARG A 305 -2.29 22.44 5.56
CA ARG A 305 -3.16 22.30 6.73
C ARG A 305 -4.18 21.17 6.53
N GLU A 306 -4.82 21.13 5.35
CA GLU A 306 -5.80 20.10 5.01
C GLU A 306 -5.17 18.70 4.96
N ALA A 307 -3.99 18.58 4.36
CA ALA A 307 -3.25 17.32 4.33
C ALA A 307 -2.82 16.88 5.73
N GLY A 308 -2.39 17.80 6.58
CA GLY A 308 -1.93 17.53 7.94
C GLY A 308 -2.99 16.90 8.84
N ARG A 309 -4.27 17.22 8.65
CA ARG A 309 -5.36 16.63 9.46
C ARG A 309 -5.86 15.27 8.95
N ARG A 310 -5.53 14.87 7.71
CA ARG A 310 -5.96 13.57 7.17
C ARG A 310 -5.37 12.42 8.01
N PRO A 311 -6.15 11.36 8.29
CA PRO A 311 -7.41 10.96 7.65
C PRO A 311 -8.67 11.57 8.28
N HIS A 312 -8.51 12.50 9.22
CA HIS A 312 -9.58 13.11 10.00
C HIS A 312 -10.06 14.44 9.42
N ILE A 313 -11.31 14.79 9.72
CA ILE A 313 -11.81 16.17 9.65
C ILE A 313 -11.63 16.83 11.02
N ILE A 314 -11.88 16.09 12.10
CA ILE A 314 -11.62 16.47 13.49
C ILE A 314 -10.69 15.40 14.07
N ALA A 315 -9.46 15.80 14.37
CA ALA A 315 -8.41 14.89 14.85
C ALA A 315 -8.91 13.97 15.97
N GLY A 316 -8.69 12.65 15.81
CA GLY A 316 -9.05 11.63 16.81
C GLY A 316 -10.56 11.38 17.01
N HIS A 317 -11.44 12.20 16.43
CA HIS A 317 -12.88 12.11 16.67
C HIS A 317 -13.70 11.74 15.42
N MET A 318 -13.36 12.30 14.25
CA MET A 318 -14.14 12.11 13.02
C MET A 318 -13.26 11.99 11.79
N TYR A 319 -13.44 10.91 11.03
CA TYR A 319 -12.78 10.65 9.76
C TYR A 319 -13.33 11.51 8.61
N SER A 320 -12.60 11.56 7.50
CA SER A 320 -12.95 12.30 6.28
C SER A 320 -14.26 11.85 5.61
N ASN A 321 -14.72 10.63 5.91
CA ASN A 321 -16.03 10.11 5.50
C ASN A 321 -17.14 10.41 6.52
N SER A 322 -16.88 11.30 7.49
CA SER A 322 -17.82 11.74 8.53
C SER A 322 -18.26 10.64 9.52
N LEU A 323 -17.44 9.60 9.70
CA LEU A 323 -17.65 8.56 10.69
C LEU A 323 -16.72 8.75 11.89
N THR A 324 -17.23 8.48 13.09
CA THR A 324 -16.39 8.36 14.29
C THR A 324 -15.69 6.99 14.34
N PRO A 325 -14.61 6.83 15.13
CA PRO A 325 -13.98 5.52 15.33
C PRO A 325 -14.95 4.43 15.81
N ALA A 326 -15.87 4.76 16.71
CA ALA A 326 -16.89 3.82 17.18
C ALA A 326 -17.89 3.42 16.07
N GLN A 327 -18.29 4.38 15.22
CA GLN A 327 -19.14 4.08 14.06
C GLN A 327 -18.41 3.24 13.03
N MET A 328 -17.11 3.50 12.81
CA MET A 328 -16.26 2.71 11.91
C MET A 328 -16.29 1.22 12.28
N GLU A 329 -15.99 0.90 13.54
CA GLU A 329 -16.01 -0.49 14.03
C GLU A 329 -17.39 -1.14 13.85
N ARG A 330 -18.46 -0.40 14.19
CA ARG A 330 -19.83 -0.89 14.03
C ARG A 330 -20.17 -1.17 12.57
N THR A 331 -19.81 -0.27 11.64
CA THR A 331 -20.07 -0.45 10.19
C THR A 331 -19.30 -1.62 9.60
N GLN A 332 -18.07 -1.88 10.07
CA GLN A 332 -17.29 -3.03 9.62
C GLN A 332 -17.90 -4.36 10.06
N ARG A 333 -18.63 -4.37 11.20
CA ARG A 333 -19.34 -5.55 11.72
C ARG A 333 -20.73 -5.74 11.11
N GLU A 334 -21.55 -4.69 11.10
CA GLU A 334 -22.98 -4.77 10.74
C GLU A 334 -23.26 -4.42 9.26
N GLY A 335 -22.29 -3.84 8.55
CA GLY A 335 -22.45 -3.26 7.22
C GLY A 335 -22.83 -1.78 7.26
N LEU A 336 -22.19 -0.95 6.43
CA LEU A 336 -22.48 0.48 6.32
C LEU A 336 -23.87 0.74 5.73
N LEU A 337 -24.25 0.02 4.67
CA LEU A 337 -25.51 0.23 3.94
C LEU A 337 -26.72 0.01 4.84
N LYS A 338 -26.64 -1.01 5.70
CA LYS A 338 -27.63 -1.31 6.73
C LYS A 338 -27.81 -0.16 7.72
N LEU A 339 -26.69 0.44 8.14
CA LEU A 339 -26.67 1.52 9.14
C LEU A 339 -26.89 2.92 8.56
N ALA A 340 -26.67 3.12 7.26
CA ALA A 340 -26.82 4.41 6.61
C ALA A 340 -28.31 4.78 6.53
N LYS A 341 -28.73 5.81 7.29
CA LYS A 341 -30.13 6.23 7.43
C LYS A 341 -30.80 6.51 6.08
N TRP A 342 -30.08 7.20 5.20
CA TRP A 342 -30.60 7.70 3.92
C TRP A 342 -30.33 6.78 2.72
N SER A 343 -29.60 5.67 2.91
CA SER A 343 -29.38 4.71 1.83
C SER A 343 -30.67 3.93 1.55
N LYS A 344 -31.05 3.84 0.27
CA LYS A 344 -32.14 2.97 -0.20
C LYS A 344 -31.72 1.50 -0.28
N ILE A 345 -30.42 1.24 -0.44
CA ILE A 345 -29.85 -0.11 -0.50
C ILE A 345 -29.36 -0.46 0.91
N LYS A 346 -29.88 -1.53 1.50
CA LYS A 346 -29.49 -1.96 2.85
C LYS A 346 -28.54 -3.16 2.86
N GLU A 347 -28.58 -3.96 1.80
CA GLU A 347 -27.80 -5.19 1.67
C GLU A 347 -27.31 -5.34 0.24
N VAL A 348 -26.15 -5.99 0.09
CA VAL A 348 -25.55 -6.31 -1.21
C VAL A 348 -26.14 -7.65 -1.69
N SER A 349 -26.56 -7.68 -2.95
CA SER A 349 -26.97 -8.88 -3.69
C SER A 349 -26.24 -8.93 -5.03
N GLU A 350 -26.32 -10.06 -5.73
CA GLU A 350 -25.75 -10.19 -7.07
C GLU A 350 -26.34 -9.16 -8.05
N ASP A 351 -27.66 -8.95 -8.01
CA ASP A 351 -28.37 -8.05 -8.93
C ASP A 351 -28.08 -6.57 -8.68
N ASN A 352 -27.84 -6.19 -7.41
CA ASN A 352 -27.65 -4.79 -7.04
C ASN A 352 -26.18 -4.38 -6.85
N ARG A 353 -25.21 -5.28 -7.07
CA ARG A 353 -23.79 -5.08 -6.71
C ARG A 353 -23.21 -3.76 -7.22
N GLN A 354 -23.53 -3.37 -8.46
CA GLN A 354 -23.09 -2.09 -9.05
C GLN A 354 -23.73 -0.88 -8.37
N ALA A 355 -25.04 -0.94 -8.12
CA ALA A 355 -25.78 0.14 -7.45
C ALA A 355 -25.33 0.29 -5.98
N ALA A 356 -25.12 -0.82 -5.28
CA ALA A 356 -24.58 -0.86 -3.92
C ALA A 356 -23.17 -0.26 -3.87
N GLY A 357 -22.30 -0.62 -4.81
CA GLY A 357 -20.96 -0.05 -4.93
C GLY A 357 -20.97 1.46 -5.21
N ARG A 358 -21.89 1.95 -6.04
CA ARG A 358 -22.08 3.40 -6.27
C ARG A 358 -22.54 4.13 -5.00
N GLU A 359 -23.49 3.56 -4.26
CA GLU A 359 -23.96 4.11 -2.99
C GLU A 359 -22.84 4.17 -1.95
N LEU A 360 -22.02 3.12 -1.85
CA LEU A 360 -20.82 3.10 -1.01
C LEU A 360 -19.80 4.17 -1.43
N TYR A 361 -19.55 4.34 -2.73
CA TYR A 361 -18.69 5.42 -3.24
C TYR A 361 -19.22 6.80 -2.80
N ASN A 362 -20.53 7.04 -2.96
CA ASN A 362 -21.15 8.29 -2.57
C ASN A 362 -21.01 8.57 -1.07
N LEU A 363 -21.24 7.55 -0.23
CA LEU A 363 -21.14 7.67 1.23
C LEU A 363 -19.71 7.81 1.76
N LEU A 364 -18.74 7.12 1.15
CA LEU A 364 -17.38 6.97 1.71
C LEU A 364 -16.32 7.77 0.97
N CYS A 365 -16.41 7.82 -0.35
CA CYS A 365 -15.32 8.26 -1.21
C CYS A 365 -15.57 9.64 -1.82
N SER A 366 -16.81 9.96 -2.20
CA SER A 366 -17.17 11.24 -2.82
C SER A 366 -16.80 12.50 -2.01
N PRO A 367 -16.77 12.47 -0.65
CA PRO A 367 -16.28 13.63 0.11
C PRO A 367 -14.81 13.97 -0.16
N CYS A 368 -14.00 13.00 -0.61
CA CYS A 368 -12.56 13.19 -0.86
C CYS A 368 -12.13 12.99 -2.33
N HIS A 369 -12.90 12.27 -3.13
CA HIS A 369 -12.56 11.90 -4.50
C HIS A 369 -13.61 12.36 -5.51
N SER A 370 -13.16 12.96 -6.61
CA SER A 370 -13.99 13.20 -7.79
C SER A 370 -13.96 12.02 -8.77
N LEU A 371 -14.94 11.98 -9.68
CA LEU A 371 -14.94 11.11 -10.87
C LEU A 371 -14.58 11.93 -12.10
N GLY A 372 -13.36 11.78 -12.63
CA GLY A 372 -12.90 12.52 -13.81
C GLY A 372 -12.62 14.01 -13.56
N GLY A 373 -12.67 14.44 -12.30
CA GLY A 373 -12.51 15.84 -11.90
C GLY A 373 -11.08 16.32 -11.75
N PRO A 374 -10.89 17.63 -11.52
CA PRO A 374 -9.56 18.22 -11.35
C PRO A 374 -8.90 17.86 -10.02
N MET A 375 -9.68 17.42 -9.02
CA MET A 375 -9.18 17.20 -7.67
C MET A 375 -9.40 15.76 -7.20
N ASN A 376 -8.33 15.11 -6.74
CA ASN A 376 -8.34 13.74 -6.23
C ASN A 376 -9.09 12.73 -7.13
N ASN A 377 -8.91 12.85 -8.44
CA ASN A 377 -9.59 12.02 -9.44
C ASN A 377 -9.41 10.52 -9.15
N LEU A 378 -10.51 9.85 -8.79
CA LEU A 378 -10.50 8.43 -8.47
C LEU A 378 -10.11 7.59 -9.70
N LEU A 379 -10.59 7.97 -10.89
CA LEU A 379 -10.36 7.19 -12.12
C LEU A 379 -8.86 7.10 -12.42
N ALA A 380 -8.15 8.22 -12.40
CA ALA A 380 -6.70 8.24 -12.61
C ALA A 380 -5.96 7.40 -11.55
N ARG A 381 -6.34 7.52 -10.28
CA ARG A 381 -5.68 6.81 -9.17
C ARG A 381 -5.96 5.31 -9.14
N THR A 382 -7.07 4.87 -9.72
CA THR A 382 -7.50 3.46 -9.71
C THR A 382 -7.36 2.75 -11.07
N ALA A 383 -6.97 3.48 -12.11
CA ALA A 383 -6.85 2.98 -13.49
C ALA A 383 -6.03 1.70 -13.63
N LYS A 384 -5.01 1.49 -12.79
CA LYS A 384 -4.18 0.27 -12.85
C LYS A 384 -4.80 -0.96 -12.21
N TYR A 385 -5.72 -0.82 -11.24
CA TYR A 385 -6.19 -1.93 -10.42
C TYR A 385 -7.31 -2.73 -11.09
N GLY A 386 -7.16 -4.05 -11.18
CA GLY A 386 -8.28 -4.96 -11.42
C GLY A 386 -9.12 -5.14 -10.15
N LEU A 387 -10.13 -6.03 -10.20
CA LEU A 387 -11.03 -6.28 -9.06
C LEU A 387 -10.27 -6.65 -7.78
N VAL A 388 -9.40 -7.67 -7.84
CA VAL A 388 -8.59 -8.13 -6.69
C VAL A 388 -7.68 -7.03 -6.16
N GLY A 389 -6.97 -6.34 -7.06
CA GLY A 389 -6.06 -5.25 -6.68
C GLY A 389 -6.78 -4.12 -5.98
N LEU A 390 -7.94 -3.73 -6.49
CA LEU A 390 -8.72 -2.64 -5.90
C LEU A 390 -9.31 -3.04 -4.55
N ASP A 391 -9.90 -4.24 -4.46
CA ASP A 391 -10.39 -4.81 -3.21
C ASP A 391 -9.27 -4.87 -2.14
N SER A 392 -8.05 -5.25 -2.54
CA SER A 392 -6.88 -5.27 -1.67
C SER A 392 -6.43 -3.87 -1.23
N GLN A 393 -6.48 -2.87 -2.12
CA GLN A 393 -6.20 -1.48 -1.75
C GLN A 393 -7.23 -0.95 -0.74
N LEU A 394 -8.51 -1.29 -0.91
CA LEU A 394 -9.56 -0.92 0.05
C LEU A 394 -9.33 -1.58 1.41
N ASP A 395 -8.87 -2.85 1.46
CA ASP A 395 -8.51 -3.51 2.72
C ASP A 395 -7.33 -2.83 3.44
N GLY A 396 -6.38 -2.33 2.66
CA GLY A 396 -5.19 -1.65 3.17
C GLY A 396 -5.42 -0.25 3.72
N MET A 397 -6.59 0.36 3.45
CA MET A 397 -6.89 1.72 3.88
C MET A 397 -6.77 1.87 5.40
N GLY A 398 -6.08 2.92 5.86
CA GLY A 398 -5.90 3.21 7.28
C GLY A 398 -4.95 2.30 8.05
N LYS A 399 -4.29 1.32 7.39
CA LYS A 399 -3.27 0.47 7.99
C LYS A 399 -1.87 1.06 7.79
N LEU A 400 -1.19 0.71 6.70
CA LEU A 400 0.19 1.15 6.45
C LEU A 400 0.29 2.58 5.89
N LEU A 401 -0.77 3.07 5.25
CA LEU A 401 -0.87 4.43 4.73
C LEU A 401 -2.03 5.14 5.43
N GLY A 402 -1.70 5.98 6.41
CA GLY A 402 -2.68 6.61 7.31
C GLY A 402 -3.42 7.81 6.74
N TYR A 403 -3.21 8.22 5.48
CA TYR A 403 -3.87 9.43 4.93
C TYR A 403 -5.32 9.21 4.48
N MET A 404 -5.76 7.95 4.38
CA MET A 404 -7.16 7.58 4.17
C MET A 404 -7.71 6.89 5.42
N PRO A 405 -9.00 7.12 5.76
CA PRO A 405 -9.63 6.40 6.84
C PRO A 405 -9.73 4.90 6.52
N PRO A 406 -9.82 4.01 7.53
CA PRO A 406 -10.14 2.61 7.29
C PRO A 406 -11.42 2.44 6.48
N PHE A 407 -11.52 1.35 5.71
CA PHE A 407 -12.74 1.06 4.96
C PHE A 407 -13.91 0.81 5.94
N ALA A 408 -14.98 1.58 5.80
CA ALA A 408 -16.20 1.47 6.60
C ALA A 408 -17.21 0.58 5.88
N GLY A 409 -17.15 -0.72 6.17
CA GLY A 409 -18.08 -1.71 5.63
C GLY A 409 -17.56 -3.13 5.79
N ASN A 410 -18.43 -4.10 5.53
CA ASN A 410 -18.07 -5.52 5.58
C ASN A 410 -17.41 -5.99 4.26
N LEU A 411 -17.07 -7.28 4.18
CA LEU A 411 -16.38 -7.85 3.01
C LEU A 411 -17.21 -7.70 1.71
N GLU A 412 -18.52 -7.95 1.78
CA GLU A 412 -19.39 -7.88 0.61
C GLU A 412 -19.56 -6.45 0.10
N GLU A 413 -19.67 -5.48 1.01
CA GLU A 413 -19.67 -4.06 0.68
C GLU A 413 -18.34 -3.62 0.05
N ARG A 414 -17.20 -4.06 0.61
CA ARG A 414 -15.87 -3.76 0.05
C ARG A 414 -15.74 -4.29 -1.37
N ARG A 415 -16.17 -5.53 -1.61
CA ARG A 415 -16.18 -6.17 -2.93
C ARG A 415 -17.15 -5.49 -3.89
N ALA A 416 -18.31 -5.03 -3.42
CA ALA A 416 -19.26 -4.28 -4.23
C ALA A 416 -18.68 -2.92 -4.69
N LEU A 417 -18.01 -2.19 -3.78
CA LEU A 417 -17.32 -0.95 -4.14
C LEU A 417 -16.18 -1.21 -5.14
N ALA A 418 -15.38 -2.26 -4.92
CA ALA A 418 -14.32 -2.64 -5.85
C ALA A 418 -14.89 -3.01 -7.23
N ALA A 419 -16.00 -3.74 -7.29
CA ALA A 419 -16.68 -4.10 -8.53
C ALA A 419 -17.25 -2.87 -9.26
N PHE A 420 -17.84 -1.92 -8.52
CA PHE A 420 -18.34 -0.67 -9.10
C PHE A 420 -17.22 0.12 -9.77
N ILE A 421 -16.10 0.31 -9.09
CA ILE A 421 -14.99 1.10 -9.63
C ILE A 421 -14.28 0.34 -10.76
N ALA A 422 -13.88 -0.91 -10.54
CA ALA A 422 -13.06 -1.65 -11.50
C ALA A 422 -13.87 -2.11 -12.73
N LEU A 423 -15.08 -2.65 -12.53
CA LEU A 423 -15.89 -3.20 -13.61
C LEU A 423 -16.85 -2.15 -14.17
N GLY A 424 -17.50 -1.38 -13.30
CA GLY A 424 -18.46 -0.35 -13.71
C GLY A 424 -17.80 0.87 -14.33
N LEU A 425 -16.93 1.56 -13.57
CA LEU A 425 -16.32 2.82 -14.03
C LEU A 425 -15.18 2.61 -15.04
N HIS A 426 -14.34 1.57 -14.84
CA HIS A 426 -13.21 1.29 -15.74
C HIS A 426 -13.53 0.27 -16.84
N GLY A 427 -14.69 -0.40 -16.81
CA GLY A 427 -15.04 -1.40 -17.82
C GLY A 427 -14.16 -2.66 -17.82
N LYS A 428 -13.50 -3.00 -16.70
CA LYS A 428 -12.63 -4.18 -16.64
C LYS A 428 -13.43 -5.47 -16.51
N THR A 429 -12.76 -6.59 -16.78
CA THR A 429 -13.34 -7.94 -16.63
C THR A 429 -13.12 -8.51 -15.22
N ALA A 430 -14.12 -9.23 -14.71
CA ALA A 430 -14.16 -9.69 -13.32
C ALA A 430 -13.21 -10.84 -13.01
N LYS A 431 -13.10 -11.82 -13.93
CA LYS A 431 -12.22 -12.98 -13.80
C LYS A 431 -11.84 -13.52 -15.19
N PRO A 432 -10.57 -13.81 -15.46
CA PRO A 432 -10.20 -14.56 -16.66
C PRO A 432 -10.76 -15.98 -16.58
N ALA A 433 -11.08 -16.58 -17.73
CA ALA A 433 -11.46 -17.99 -17.79
C ALA A 433 -10.36 -18.87 -17.20
N ALA A 434 -10.73 -19.98 -16.57
CA ALA A 434 -9.76 -20.93 -16.07
C ALA A 434 -8.91 -21.48 -17.23
N TYR A 435 -7.60 -21.46 -17.08
CA TYR A 435 -6.71 -22.03 -18.07
C TYR A 435 -6.90 -23.54 -18.15
N GLN A 436 -7.00 -24.06 -19.37
CA GLN A 436 -7.11 -25.49 -19.66
C GLN A 436 -5.79 -25.98 -20.23
N PRO A 437 -4.96 -26.68 -19.43
CA PRO A 437 -3.66 -27.15 -19.90
C PRO A 437 -3.76 -28.22 -20.99
N PRO A 438 -2.83 -28.24 -21.94
CA PRO A 438 -2.71 -29.37 -22.86
C PRO A 438 -2.32 -30.63 -22.11
N GLN A 439 -2.93 -31.76 -22.47
CA GLN A 439 -2.52 -33.07 -22.00
C GLN A 439 -1.19 -33.45 -22.67
N MET A 440 -0.19 -33.81 -21.88
CA MET A 440 1.15 -34.15 -22.34
C MET A 440 1.45 -35.64 -22.11
N PRO A 441 2.24 -36.27 -22.99
CA PRO A 441 2.67 -37.64 -22.80
C PRO A 441 3.45 -37.83 -21.49
N THR A 442 3.22 -38.97 -20.84
CA THR A 442 3.92 -39.36 -19.60
C THR A 442 4.67 -40.66 -19.84
N PRO A 443 5.74 -40.67 -20.66
CA PRO A 443 6.48 -41.87 -20.95
C PRO A 443 7.15 -42.39 -19.67
N ALA A 444 6.88 -43.64 -19.34
CA ALA A 444 7.58 -44.37 -18.30
C ALA A 444 8.54 -45.37 -18.99
N PRO A 445 9.84 -45.38 -18.65
CA PRO A 445 10.74 -46.44 -19.12
C PRO A 445 10.23 -47.82 -18.68
N ALA A 446 10.52 -48.87 -19.46
CA ALA A 446 10.15 -50.22 -19.09
C ALA A 446 10.87 -50.66 -17.79
N PHE A 447 10.20 -51.51 -17.02
CA PHE A 447 10.75 -52.16 -15.83
C PHE A 447 10.14 -53.56 -15.70
N ASP A 448 10.99 -54.56 -15.50
CA ASP A 448 10.61 -55.93 -15.22
C ASP A 448 11.14 -56.34 -13.84
N ALA A 449 10.23 -56.46 -12.88
CA ALA A 449 10.56 -56.83 -11.51
C ALA A 449 11.21 -58.24 -11.39
N ALA A 450 11.12 -59.10 -12.40
CA ALA A 450 11.78 -60.40 -12.39
C ALA A 450 13.24 -60.34 -12.93
N GLN A 451 13.57 -59.35 -13.76
CA GLN A 451 14.85 -59.29 -14.48
C GLN A 451 15.74 -58.11 -14.05
N ASP A 452 15.14 -56.97 -13.70
CA ASP A 452 15.90 -55.76 -13.43
C ASP A 452 16.51 -55.76 -12.03
N GLU A 453 17.82 -55.57 -11.93
CA GLU A 453 18.57 -55.56 -10.68
C GLU A 453 18.51 -54.22 -9.93
N TYR A 454 18.09 -53.14 -10.60
CA TYR A 454 18.20 -51.77 -10.08
C TYR A 454 16.93 -50.94 -10.29
N LEU A 455 16.73 -49.99 -9.38
CA LEU A 455 15.70 -48.95 -9.46
C LEU A 455 16.39 -47.59 -9.42
N LEU A 456 15.95 -46.67 -10.27
CA LEU A 456 16.42 -45.30 -10.25
C LEU A 456 15.28 -44.38 -9.86
N LEU A 457 15.40 -43.76 -8.70
CA LEU A 457 14.42 -42.78 -8.22
C LEU A 457 14.96 -41.36 -8.40
N ALA A 458 14.09 -40.40 -8.71
CA ALA A 458 14.46 -39.00 -8.88
C ALA A 458 13.34 -38.05 -8.44
N TRP A 459 13.72 -36.91 -7.88
CA TRP A 459 12.77 -35.89 -7.42
C TRP A 459 13.41 -34.50 -7.46
N PRO A 460 12.62 -33.44 -7.64
CA PRO A 460 13.15 -32.09 -7.60
C PRO A 460 13.44 -31.67 -6.15
N GLN A 461 14.50 -30.90 -5.94
CA GLN A 461 14.86 -30.38 -4.61
C GLN A 461 13.79 -29.45 -4.05
N ARG A 462 13.14 -28.66 -4.93
CA ARG A 462 11.94 -27.89 -4.61
C ARG A 462 10.78 -28.46 -5.39
N ASN A 463 9.62 -28.65 -4.75
CA ASN A 463 8.43 -29.13 -5.45
C ASN A 463 8.04 -28.27 -6.66
N LEU A 464 8.24 -26.96 -6.60
CA LEU A 464 8.07 -26.04 -7.71
C LEU A 464 9.01 -24.87 -7.47
N ALA A 465 9.89 -24.57 -8.42
CA ALA A 465 10.73 -23.38 -8.35
C ALA A 465 10.05 -22.21 -9.07
N ALA A 466 9.51 -21.27 -8.29
CA ALA A 466 8.94 -20.04 -8.82
C ALA A 466 10.05 -18.98 -9.05
N PHE A 467 9.97 -18.24 -10.16
CA PHE A 467 10.88 -17.13 -10.47
C PHE A 467 10.11 -15.93 -11.05
N SER A 468 10.71 -14.73 -11.01
CA SER A 468 9.98 -13.49 -11.27
C SER A 468 9.77 -13.11 -12.74
N ASP A 469 10.60 -13.61 -13.67
CA ASP A 469 10.61 -13.20 -15.10
C ASP A 469 10.39 -11.67 -15.32
N ALA A 470 11.08 -10.85 -14.52
CA ALA A 470 10.89 -9.39 -14.45
C ALA A 470 12.07 -8.59 -15.05
N LEU A 471 13.07 -9.27 -15.62
CA LEU A 471 14.21 -8.60 -16.25
C LEU A 471 13.75 -7.75 -17.46
N PRO A 472 14.39 -6.59 -17.72
CA PRO A 472 15.60 -6.08 -17.06
C PRO A 472 15.35 -5.27 -15.77
N ALA A 473 14.11 -5.20 -15.24
CA ALA A 473 13.83 -4.30 -14.12
C ALA A 473 14.39 -4.81 -12.78
N TRP A 474 14.06 -6.04 -12.42
CA TRP A 474 14.50 -6.64 -11.15
C TRP A 474 14.46 -8.17 -11.19
N VAL A 475 15.12 -8.79 -10.20
CA VAL A 475 15.09 -10.23 -9.95
C VAL A 475 14.79 -10.48 -8.48
N LEU A 476 13.72 -11.24 -8.23
CA LEU A 476 13.36 -11.71 -6.90
C LEU A 476 13.95 -13.09 -6.61
N LEU A 477 13.67 -14.06 -7.49
CA LEU A 477 14.24 -15.40 -7.49
C LEU A 477 14.75 -15.70 -8.91
N PRO A 478 15.94 -16.30 -9.08
CA PRO A 478 16.44 -16.71 -10.37
C PRO A 478 15.69 -17.96 -10.89
N PRO A 479 15.67 -18.19 -12.22
CA PRO A 479 15.10 -19.42 -12.78
C PRO A 479 15.95 -20.64 -12.41
N GLY A 480 15.30 -21.80 -12.34
CA GLY A 480 15.94 -23.10 -12.17
C GLY A 480 15.51 -23.86 -10.91
N ASN A 481 15.76 -25.17 -10.91
CA ASN A 481 15.41 -26.06 -9.81
C ASN A 481 16.56 -27.07 -9.57
N GLY A 482 16.67 -27.61 -8.35
CA GLY A 482 17.59 -28.71 -8.08
C GLY A 482 16.97 -30.05 -8.45
N LEU A 483 17.80 -31.02 -8.82
CA LEU A 483 17.40 -32.40 -9.04
C LEU A 483 18.17 -33.31 -8.09
N ARG A 484 17.51 -34.33 -7.57
CA ARG A 484 18.09 -35.42 -6.79
C ARG A 484 17.72 -36.75 -7.41
N ALA A 485 18.62 -37.73 -7.29
CA ALA A 485 18.42 -39.07 -7.77
C ALA A 485 19.08 -40.10 -6.84
N LEU A 486 18.49 -41.28 -6.76
CA LEU A 486 18.91 -42.38 -5.90
C LEU A 486 18.86 -43.68 -6.73
N LEU A 487 20.00 -44.35 -6.85
CA LEU A 487 20.04 -45.70 -7.43
C LEU A 487 19.98 -46.72 -6.29
N ILE A 488 19.03 -47.64 -6.36
CA ILE A 488 18.85 -48.73 -5.41
C ILE A 488 19.12 -50.04 -6.14
N GLN A 489 20.08 -50.83 -5.66
CA GLN A 489 20.24 -52.22 -6.05
C GLN A 489 19.25 -53.08 -5.28
N ARG A 490 18.43 -53.83 -6.00
CA ARG A 490 17.44 -54.76 -5.46
C ARG A 490 18.14 -55.98 -4.87
N GLY A 491 17.56 -56.56 -3.83
CA GLY A 491 18.08 -57.73 -3.14
C GLY A 491 17.20 -58.09 -1.94
N GLU A 492 17.58 -59.11 -1.17
CA GLU A 492 16.90 -59.42 0.09
C GLU A 492 16.97 -58.21 1.05
N ALA A 493 18.16 -57.61 1.14
CA ALA A 493 18.42 -56.31 1.73
C ALA A 493 18.89 -55.33 0.63
N PRO A 494 18.01 -54.44 0.12
CA PRO A 494 18.34 -53.48 -0.93
C PRO A 494 19.45 -52.51 -0.49
N GLN A 495 20.30 -52.09 -1.43
CA GLN A 495 21.43 -51.20 -1.14
C GLN A 495 21.39 -49.93 -1.99
N ILE A 496 21.72 -48.79 -1.38
CA ILE A 496 21.92 -47.53 -2.09
C ILE A 496 23.29 -47.56 -2.77
N VAL A 497 23.31 -47.36 -4.09
CA VAL A 497 24.55 -47.37 -4.88
C VAL A 497 24.99 -45.94 -5.17
N GLY A 498 26.11 -45.54 -4.55
CA GLY A 498 26.66 -44.19 -4.65
C GLY A 498 27.95 -44.05 -5.46
N GLU A 499 28.81 -45.07 -5.42
CA GLU A 499 30.12 -45.06 -6.09
C GLU A 499 30.14 -46.02 -7.29
N GLY A 500 31.03 -45.77 -8.26
CA GLY A 500 31.15 -46.60 -9.47
C GLY A 500 30.01 -46.46 -10.48
N VAL A 501 29.10 -45.50 -10.27
CA VAL A 501 27.94 -45.23 -11.13
C VAL A 501 27.96 -43.79 -11.63
N GLU A 502 27.58 -43.60 -12.89
CA GLU A 502 27.30 -42.30 -13.48
C GLU A 502 25.79 -42.15 -13.67
N ILE A 503 25.17 -41.16 -13.03
CA ILE A 503 23.77 -40.81 -13.27
C ILE A 503 23.72 -39.58 -14.16
N SER A 504 23.39 -39.82 -15.43
CA SER A 504 23.16 -38.77 -16.41
C SER A 504 21.70 -38.32 -16.39
N HIS A 505 21.47 -37.04 -16.66
CA HIS A 505 20.15 -36.45 -16.82
C HIS A 505 20.03 -35.73 -18.16
N ARG A 506 18.81 -35.68 -18.72
CA ARG A 506 18.48 -34.91 -19.93
C ARG A 506 17.06 -34.39 -19.81
N LEU A 507 16.88 -33.08 -19.93
CA LEU A 507 15.53 -32.49 -20.04
C LEU A 507 14.87 -32.89 -21.37
N GLU A 508 13.55 -33.05 -21.34
CA GLU A 508 12.73 -33.30 -22.54
C GLU A 508 13.07 -32.29 -23.66
N GLN A 509 13.17 -32.78 -24.91
CA GLN A 509 13.68 -31.99 -26.03
C GLN A 509 12.91 -30.68 -26.19
N GLY A 510 13.66 -29.58 -26.32
CA GLY A 510 13.12 -28.23 -26.47
C GLY A 510 13.49 -27.34 -25.30
N GLN A 511 13.19 -27.67 -24.05
CA GLN A 511 13.25 -26.67 -22.99
C GLN A 511 14.66 -26.24 -22.53
N SER A 512 15.70 -27.05 -22.78
CA SER A 512 17.11 -26.63 -22.74
C SER A 512 18.02 -27.68 -23.37
N THR A 513 19.30 -27.33 -23.61
CA THR A 513 20.37 -28.28 -23.96
C THR A 513 21.02 -28.95 -22.73
N LEU A 514 20.43 -28.82 -21.54
CA LEU A 514 21.00 -29.32 -20.28
C LEU A 514 20.92 -30.85 -20.21
N ALA A 515 21.93 -31.49 -20.81
CA ALA A 515 22.38 -32.81 -20.42
C ALA A 515 23.57 -32.66 -19.46
N GLY A 516 23.63 -33.51 -18.46
CA GLY A 516 24.70 -33.45 -17.46
C GLY A 516 24.76 -34.71 -16.62
N VAL A 517 25.75 -34.76 -15.75
CA VAL A 517 25.95 -35.85 -14.78
C VAL A 517 25.69 -35.29 -13.38
N LEU A 518 24.90 -36.02 -12.59
CA LEU A 518 24.61 -35.68 -11.20
C LEU A 518 25.79 -36.08 -10.31
N ALA A 519 26.20 -35.20 -9.41
CA ALA A 519 27.31 -35.47 -8.49
C ALA A 519 26.83 -36.24 -7.26
N TRP A 520 27.60 -37.22 -6.79
CA TRP A 520 27.32 -37.94 -5.55
C TRP A 520 27.41 -36.99 -4.33
N GLN A 521 26.38 -36.99 -3.49
CA GLN A 521 26.32 -36.22 -2.24
C GLN A 521 26.35 -37.18 -1.06
N VAL A 522 27.49 -37.24 -0.35
CA VAL A 522 27.74 -38.22 0.74
C VAL A 522 26.72 -38.09 1.88
N GLU A 523 26.56 -36.89 2.45
CA GLU A 523 25.56 -36.63 3.50
C GLU A 523 24.13 -36.87 3.00
N GLY A 524 23.93 -36.63 1.70
CA GLY A 524 22.69 -36.79 0.96
C GLY A 524 22.32 -38.25 0.66
N LYS A 525 23.28 -39.19 0.71
CA LYS A 525 23.18 -40.55 0.15
C LYS A 525 22.45 -40.58 -1.20
N SER A 526 22.68 -39.57 -2.05
CA SER A 526 21.99 -39.40 -3.33
C SER A 526 22.86 -38.62 -4.31
N HIS A 527 22.62 -38.79 -5.59
CA HIS A 527 23.21 -37.96 -6.63
C HIS A 527 22.38 -36.68 -6.82
N GLY A 528 23.01 -35.54 -7.08
CA GLY A 528 22.28 -34.30 -7.24
C GLY A 528 23.00 -33.22 -8.02
N ALA A 529 22.19 -32.30 -8.55
CA ALA A 529 22.62 -31.04 -9.12
C ALA A 529 21.73 -29.91 -8.56
N ASN A 530 22.34 -28.76 -8.29
CA ASN A 530 21.62 -27.58 -7.81
C ASN A 530 21.48 -26.57 -8.96
N GLY A 531 20.33 -25.89 -9.04
CA GLY A 531 20.15 -24.78 -9.98
C GLY A 531 20.17 -25.16 -11.46
N LEU A 532 19.65 -26.34 -11.83
CA LEU A 532 19.44 -26.70 -13.23
C LEU A 532 18.48 -25.69 -13.86
N ALA A 533 18.90 -25.02 -14.93
CA ALA A 533 18.12 -24.00 -15.61
C ALA A 533 16.97 -24.61 -16.45
N ALA A 534 15.97 -25.16 -15.78
CA ALA A 534 14.69 -25.51 -16.38
C ALA A 534 13.87 -24.22 -16.60
N SER A 535 13.32 -24.08 -17.80
CA SER A 535 12.49 -22.95 -18.22
C SER A 535 11.08 -23.46 -18.52
N PRO A 536 10.01 -22.83 -18.01
CA PRO A 536 8.64 -23.24 -18.33
C PRO A 536 8.22 -22.89 -19.76
N TYR A 537 9.12 -22.33 -20.57
CA TYR A 537 8.86 -21.86 -21.93
C TYR A 537 9.58 -22.77 -22.94
N PRO A 538 8.87 -23.70 -23.60
CA PRO A 538 9.43 -24.45 -24.73
C PRO A 538 9.82 -23.53 -25.89
N PRO A 539 10.88 -23.84 -26.67
CA PRO A 539 11.23 -23.10 -27.88
C PRO A 539 10.16 -23.17 -28.97
N ALA A 540 9.39 -24.26 -28.98
CA ALA A 540 8.23 -24.42 -29.87
C ALA A 540 7.05 -23.49 -29.51
N GLY A 541 7.17 -22.71 -28.42
CA GLY A 541 6.11 -21.84 -27.90
C GLY A 541 5.27 -22.50 -26.81
N GLY A 542 4.39 -21.72 -26.20
CA GLY A 542 3.49 -22.16 -25.13
C GLY A 542 4.12 -22.14 -23.73
N PHE A 543 3.44 -22.79 -22.80
CA PHE A 543 3.78 -22.80 -21.38
C PHE A 543 3.68 -24.23 -20.83
N ASN A 544 4.78 -24.74 -20.27
CA ASN A 544 4.84 -26.02 -19.61
C ASN A 544 5.66 -25.91 -18.31
N PRO A 545 5.00 -25.74 -17.15
CA PRO A 545 5.65 -25.59 -15.86
C PRO A 545 6.11 -26.93 -15.24
N TYR A 546 5.88 -28.07 -15.92
CA TYR A 546 6.17 -29.42 -15.42
C TYR A 546 7.04 -30.24 -16.38
N PRO A 547 8.20 -29.75 -16.86
CA PRO A 547 8.99 -30.54 -17.78
C PRO A 547 9.49 -31.84 -17.18
N LEU A 548 9.58 -32.87 -18.02
CA LEU A 548 10.22 -34.12 -17.65
C LEU A 548 11.73 -34.02 -17.80
N VAL A 549 12.42 -34.63 -16.85
CA VAL A 549 13.83 -34.95 -16.94
C VAL A 549 13.96 -36.47 -17.00
N GLU A 550 14.61 -36.94 -18.06
CA GLU A 550 15.00 -38.34 -18.22
C GLU A 550 16.31 -38.58 -17.47
N LEU A 551 16.41 -39.68 -16.74
CA LEU A 551 17.63 -40.08 -16.05
C LEU A 551 18.06 -41.48 -16.47
N LYS A 552 19.38 -41.67 -16.59
CA LYS A 552 20.00 -42.97 -16.86
C LYS A 552 21.20 -43.16 -15.94
N ALA A 553 21.17 -44.25 -15.17
CA ALA A 553 22.29 -44.72 -14.38
C ALA A 553 23.12 -45.72 -15.20
N LYS A 554 24.42 -45.53 -15.26
CA LYS A 554 25.37 -46.42 -15.93
C LYS A 554 26.47 -46.85 -14.98
N ASP A 555 26.90 -48.08 -15.10
CA ASP A 555 28.15 -48.53 -14.49
C ASP A 555 29.34 -47.82 -15.16
N GLN A 556 30.21 -47.19 -14.36
CA GLN A 556 31.31 -46.37 -14.88
C GLN A 556 32.39 -47.19 -15.59
N LYS A 557 32.56 -48.47 -15.24
CA LYS A 557 33.61 -49.33 -15.80
C LYS A 557 33.20 -49.96 -17.13
N THR A 558 31.96 -50.42 -17.20
CA THR A 558 31.43 -51.21 -18.32
C THR A 558 30.57 -50.39 -19.28
N GLY A 559 30.05 -49.24 -18.82
CA GLY A 559 29.08 -48.44 -19.57
C GLY A 559 27.67 -49.05 -19.64
N ARG A 560 27.44 -50.19 -18.98
CA ARG A 560 26.13 -50.88 -18.91
C ARG A 560 25.11 -49.95 -18.26
N VAL A 561 23.96 -49.76 -18.91
CA VAL A 561 22.82 -49.07 -18.30
C VAL A 561 22.25 -49.97 -17.20
N LEU A 562 22.25 -49.47 -15.97
CA LEU A 562 21.74 -50.18 -14.80
C LEU A 562 20.25 -49.95 -14.60
N ALA A 563 19.79 -48.70 -14.78
CA ALA A 563 18.39 -48.31 -14.69
C ALA A 563 18.12 -46.99 -15.42
N ALA A 564 16.88 -46.76 -15.81
CA ALA A 564 16.41 -45.50 -16.37
C ALA A 564 15.05 -45.12 -15.76
N THR A 565 14.79 -43.81 -15.62
CA THR A 565 13.50 -43.30 -15.17
C THR A 565 13.22 -41.91 -15.75
N SER A 566 12.07 -41.33 -15.43
CA SER A 566 11.75 -39.92 -15.66
C SER A 566 11.05 -39.31 -14.46
N ALA A 567 11.33 -38.03 -14.20
CA ALA A 567 10.73 -37.27 -13.13
C ALA A 567 10.38 -35.86 -13.58
N VAL A 568 9.46 -35.20 -12.88
CA VAL A 568 9.10 -33.80 -13.15
C VAL A 568 10.14 -32.88 -12.51
N LEU A 569 10.64 -31.88 -13.27
CA LEU A 569 11.51 -30.81 -12.79
C LEU A 569 10.79 -29.45 -12.89
N PRO A 570 9.85 -29.17 -12.00
CA PRO A 570 8.86 -28.12 -12.20
C PRO A 570 9.42 -26.73 -11.91
N THR A 571 9.10 -25.78 -12.79
CA THR A 571 9.46 -24.36 -12.71
C THR A 571 8.30 -23.50 -13.20
N SER A 572 8.11 -22.31 -12.63
CA SER A 572 7.02 -21.42 -13.09
C SER A 572 7.36 -19.96 -12.86
N SER A 573 6.93 -19.12 -13.79
CA SER A 573 6.99 -17.66 -13.72
C SER A 573 5.64 -17.02 -13.38
N GLU A 574 4.64 -17.82 -13.01
CA GLU A 574 3.28 -17.37 -12.72
C GLU A 574 3.18 -16.73 -11.33
N MET A 575 4.01 -15.72 -11.08
CA MET A 575 3.96 -14.88 -9.89
C MET A 575 2.96 -13.74 -10.08
N GLY A 576 1.88 -13.75 -9.30
CA GLY A 576 0.70 -12.91 -9.53
C GLY A 576 0.81 -11.41 -9.21
N CYS A 577 2.01 -10.80 -9.24
CA CYS A 577 2.23 -9.38 -8.90
C CYS A 577 1.29 -8.41 -9.64
N LYS A 578 0.92 -8.75 -10.90
CA LYS A 578 -0.01 -7.96 -11.73
C LYS A 578 -1.37 -7.73 -11.06
N ASN A 579 -1.78 -8.62 -10.16
CA ASN A 579 -3.09 -8.57 -9.51
C ASN A 579 -3.28 -7.26 -8.73
N CYS A 580 -2.18 -6.68 -8.21
CA CYS A 580 -2.18 -5.42 -7.46
C CYS A 580 -1.31 -4.32 -8.10
N HIS A 581 -0.32 -4.67 -8.92
CA HIS A 581 0.60 -3.69 -9.54
C HIS A 581 0.21 -3.28 -10.96
N GLY A 582 -0.91 -3.77 -11.48
CA GLY A 582 -1.38 -3.47 -12.83
C GLY A 582 -0.55 -4.18 -13.91
N GLY A 583 -0.83 -3.84 -15.17
CA GLY A 583 -0.28 -4.55 -16.33
C GLY A 583 -0.94 -5.91 -16.58
N GLY A 584 -0.46 -6.61 -17.60
CA GLY A 584 -0.85 -7.99 -17.91
C GLY A 584 0.21 -9.01 -17.51
N TRP A 585 0.02 -10.25 -17.92
CA TRP A 585 1.10 -11.23 -17.93
C TRP A 585 2.10 -10.91 -19.05
N ARG A 586 3.38 -11.19 -18.82
CA ARG A 586 4.45 -10.92 -19.80
C ARG A 586 4.37 -11.85 -21.01
N ARG A 587 4.05 -13.11 -20.80
CA ARG A 587 4.09 -14.17 -21.81
C ARG A 587 2.69 -14.68 -22.08
N GLU A 588 2.21 -14.43 -23.30
CA GLU A 588 0.97 -15.02 -23.85
C GLU A 588 -0.28 -14.86 -22.98
N GLY A 589 -0.33 -13.85 -22.09
CA GLY A 589 -1.45 -13.69 -21.17
C GLY A 589 -1.51 -14.76 -20.06
N LEU A 590 -0.43 -15.52 -19.83
CA LEU A 590 -0.40 -16.67 -18.91
C LEU A 590 0.52 -16.49 -17.70
N ALA A 591 1.77 -16.05 -17.93
CA ALA A 591 2.78 -16.00 -16.87
C ALA A 591 3.80 -14.85 -17.05
N GLY A 592 4.66 -14.68 -16.05
CA GLY A 592 5.75 -13.71 -16.03
C GLY A 592 5.32 -12.26 -15.74
N VAL A 593 6.23 -11.46 -15.18
CA VAL A 593 5.94 -10.09 -14.78
C VAL A 593 6.16 -9.13 -15.95
N ALA A 594 5.09 -8.47 -16.41
CA ALA A 594 5.18 -7.51 -17.51
C ALA A 594 6.01 -6.27 -17.10
N PRO A 595 6.66 -5.57 -18.05
CA PRO A 595 7.47 -4.39 -17.74
C PRO A 595 6.72 -3.30 -16.95
N ALA A 596 5.45 -3.06 -17.25
CA ALA A 596 4.62 -2.10 -16.52
C ALA A 596 4.42 -2.52 -15.04
N THR A 597 4.13 -3.80 -14.80
CA THR A 597 4.01 -4.38 -13.46
C THR A 597 5.34 -4.28 -12.71
N ALA A 598 6.45 -4.64 -13.36
CA ALA A 598 7.77 -4.60 -12.77
C ALA A 598 8.16 -3.17 -12.37
N GLN A 599 7.86 -2.18 -13.21
CA GLN A 599 8.12 -0.77 -12.93
C GLN A 599 7.26 -0.25 -11.78
N ASP A 600 5.97 -0.64 -11.71
CA ASP A 600 5.08 -0.22 -10.64
C ASP A 600 5.52 -0.77 -9.27
N VAL A 601 6.01 -2.01 -9.22
CA VAL A 601 6.60 -2.61 -8.00
C VAL A 601 7.75 -1.72 -7.48
N LEU A 602 8.68 -1.32 -8.35
CA LEU A 602 9.79 -0.44 -7.97
C LEU A 602 9.32 0.97 -7.61
N ALA A 603 8.33 1.52 -8.33
CA ALA A 603 7.79 2.85 -8.04
C ALA A 603 7.10 2.89 -6.66
N VAL A 604 6.35 1.82 -6.31
CA VAL A 604 5.76 1.68 -4.97
C VAL A 604 6.85 1.52 -3.91
N HIS A 605 7.89 0.74 -4.19
CA HIS A 605 9.04 0.61 -3.29
C HIS A 605 9.73 1.96 -3.04
N ASP A 606 10.05 2.71 -4.10
CA ASP A 606 10.65 4.04 -4.02
C ASP A 606 9.78 5.01 -3.25
N ARG A 607 8.47 5.00 -3.48
CA ARG A 607 7.49 5.85 -2.78
C ARG A 607 7.49 5.60 -1.26
N ILE A 608 7.59 4.35 -0.83
CA ILE A 608 7.48 3.96 0.58
C ILE A 608 8.83 4.02 1.29
N ASN A 609 9.90 3.59 0.63
CA ASN A 609 11.23 3.42 1.21
C ASN A 609 12.21 4.53 0.81
N ARG A 610 11.78 5.51 0.00
CA ARG A 610 12.58 6.66 -0.47
C ARG A 610 13.84 6.26 -1.23
N THR A 611 13.72 5.21 -2.03
CA THR A 611 14.76 4.76 -2.93
C THR A 611 14.58 5.36 -4.34
N LYS A 612 15.50 5.05 -5.26
CA LYS A 612 15.42 5.43 -6.69
C LYS A 612 15.61 4.22 -7.61
N LEU A 613 15.13 3.06 -7.17
CA LEU A 613 15.29 1.78 -7.84
C LEU A 613 14.55 1.76 -9.18
N ALA A 614 13.42 2.46 -9.27
CA ALA A 614 12.65 2.63 -10.50
C ALA A 614 13.46 3.33 -11.60
N ASP A 615 14.27 4.33 -11.23
CA ASP A 615 15.14 5.07 -12.15
C ASP A 615 16.40 4.26 -12.49
N GLN A 616 16.97 3.57 -11.49
CA GLN A 616 18.10 2.65 -11.69
C GLN A 616 17.76 1.53 -12.70
N ALA A 617 16.58 0.92 -12.56
CA ALA A 617 16.11 -0.11 -13.49
C ALA A 617 15.96 0.45 -14.92
N LYS A 618 15.41 1.67 -15.06
CA LYS A 618 15.29 2.36 -16.35
C LYS A 618 16.64 2.69 -16.98
N SER A 619 17.68 2.94 -16.18
CA SER A 619 19.04 3.14 -16.67
C SER A 619 19.78 1.84 -17.02
N GLY A 620 19.06 0.71 -17.12
CA GLY A 620 19.63 -0.57 -17.53
C GLY A 620 20.37 -1.31 -16.42
N GLN A 621 20.15 -0.97 -15.15
CA GLN A 621 20.75 -1.65 -14.00
C GLN A 621 19.67 -2.42 -13.22
N PRO A 622 19.49 -3.73 -13.47
CA PRO A 622 18.47 -4.53 -12.79
C PRO A 622 18.69 -4.55 -11.28
N VAL A 623 17.60 -4.40 -10.52
CA VAL A 623 17.63 -4.47 -9.06
C VAL A 623 17.61 -5.93 -8.62
N ARG A 624 18.59 -6.35 -7.82
CA ARG A 624 18.60 -7.68 -7.20
C ARG A 624 18.11 -7.56 -5.77
N CYS A 625 16.87 -7.95 -5.50
CA CYS A 625 16.25 -7.77 -4.18
C CYS A 625 17.09 -8.39 -3.04
N ALA A 626 17.72 -9.53 -3.33
CA ALA A 626 18.57 -10.28 -2.41
C ALA A 626 19.89 -9.57 -2.01
N GLN A 627 20.27 -8.47 -2.68
CA GLN A 627 21.42 -7.67 -2.26
C GLN A 627 21.16 -6.89 -0.97
N CYS A 628 19.94 -6.37 -0.81
CA CYS A 628 19.54 -5.65 0.41
C CYS A 628 18.83 -6.58 1.39
N HIS A 629 17.94 -7.44 0.89
CA HIS A 629 17.15 -8.33 1.72
C HIS A 629 17.78 -9.72 1.80
N ALA A 630 18.05 -10.22 3.01
CA ALA A 630 18.53 -11.59 3.19
C ALA A 630 17.53 -12.61 2.60
N ASP A 631 18.04 -13.62 1.90
CA ASP A 631 17.23 -14.72 1.38
C ASP A 631 17.98 -16.06 1.46
N PRO A 632 17.65 -16.92 2.45
CA PRO A 632 18.22 -18.25 2.56
C PRO A 632 18.02 -19.12 1.32
N ALA A 633 16.97 -18.89 0.51
CA ALA A 633 16.76 -19.66 -0.72
C ALA A 633 17.87 -19.47 -1.76
N GLN A 634 18.57 -18.34 -1.69
CA GLN A 634 19.62 -17.96 -2.63
C GLN A 634 21.00 -17.96 -1.95
N ALA A 635 21.08 -18.41 -0.69
CA ALA A 635 22.26 -18.24 0.17
C ALA A 635 22.74 -16.77 0.21
N ALA A 636 21.81 -15.82 0.13
CA ALA A 636 22.11 -14.40 0.08
C ALA A 636 21.97 -13.78 1.49
N PRO A 637 23.04 -13.20 2.07
CA PRO A 637 22.98 -12.63 3.42
C PRO A 637 22.25 -11.27 3.48
N GLY A 638 22.01 -10.61 2.35
CA GLY A 638 21.51 -9.23 2.30
C GLY A 638 22.49 -8.23 2.91
N ASP A 639 21.98 -7.08 3.36
CA ASP A 639 22.79 -6.02 3.99
C ASP A 639 22.78 -6.04 5.53
N GLY A 640 22.06 -6.99 6.13
CA GLY A 640 21.92 -7.14 7.59
C GLY A 640 21.04 -6.10 8.30
N GLN A 641 20.62 -5.03 7.62
CA GLN A 641 19.85 -3.93 8.21
C GLN A 641 18.34 -4.10 8.03
N ARG A 642 17.93 -4.76 6.95
CA ARG A 642 16.52 -4.90 6.55
C ARG A 642 15.95 -6.26 6.97
N LEU A 643 14.63 -6.35 6.96
CA LEU A 643 13.93 -7.63 7.04
C LEU A 643 14.38 -8.53 5.87
N SER A 644 14.44 -9.85 6.09
CA SER A 644 14.61 -10.82 5.02
C SER A 644 13.54 -10.63 3.93
N LEU A 645 13.82 -11.10 2.72
CA LEU A 645 12.95 -10.90 1.55
C LEU A 645 11.53 -11.43 1.81
N SER A 646 11.43 -12.63 2.40
CA SER A 646 10.15 -13.22 2.77
C SER A 646 9.41 -12.42 3.83
N ALA A 647 10.08 -12.01 4.91
CA ALA A 647 9.46 -11.23 5.99
C ALA A 647 8.98 -9.84 5.49
N ALA A 648 9.77 -9.19 4.64
CA ALA A 648 9.39 -7.91 4.02
C ALA A 648 8.17 -8.05 3.11
N MET A 649 8.16 -9.04 2.21
CA MET A 649 7.04 -9.25 1.29
C MET A 649 5.76 -9.68 2.00
N HIS A 650 5.80 -10.71 2.84
CA HIS A 650 4.61 -11.21 3.52
C HIS A 650 4.13 -10.21 4.56
N GLY A 651 5.02 -9.61 5.35
CA GLY A 651 4.67 -8.60 6.33
C GLY A 651 3.99 -7.37 5.73
N PHE A 652 4.45 -6.92 4.55
CA PHE A 652 3.80 -5.80 3.85
C PHE A 652 2.46 -6.20 3.25
N HIS A 653 2.40 -7.28 2.45
CA HIS A 653 1.19 -7.64 1.72
C HIS A 653 0.06 -8.19 2.60
N ALA A 654 0.38 -8.82 3.74
CA ALA A 654 -0.63 -9.29 4.70
C ALA A 654 -1.55 -8.14 5.16
N ASN A 655 -1.06 -6.91 5.19
CA ASN A 655 -1.86 -5.74 5.56
C ASN A 655 -2.92 -5.35 4.50
N TYR A 656 -2.81 -5.81 3.25
CA TYR A 656 -3.76 -5.55 2.16
C TYR A 656 -4.62 -6.77 1.80
N LEU A 657 -4.36 -7.91 2.42
CA LEU A 657 -4.94 -9.20 2.08
C LEU A 657 -5.52 -9.90 3.32
N THR A 658 -5.98 -9.11 4.31
CA THR A 658 -6.50 -9.66 5.57
C THR A 658 -7.86 -10.34 5.38
N LYS A 659 -8.13 -11.33 6.23
CA LYS A 659 -9.37 -12.11 6.30
C LYS A 659 -9.68 -12.84 4.99
N ARG A 660 -8.64 -13.33 4.32
CA ARG A 660 -8.71 -14.16 3.12
C ARG A 660 -8.18 -15.55 3.45
N GLY A 661 -8.80 -16.58 2.90
CA GLY A 661 -8.31 -17.96 3.01
C GLY A 661 -7.07 -18.19 2.14
N GLU A 662 -6.91 -19.40 1.64
CA GLU A 662 -5.79 -19.77 0.76
C GLU A 662 -5.72 -18.98 -0.56
N GLU A 663 -6.81 -18.32 -0.98
CA GLU A 663 -6.81 -17.41 -2.13
C GLU A 663 -5.75 -16.30 -2.01
N ALA A 664 -5.43 -15.86 -0.78
CA ALA A 664 -4.41 -14.85 -0.53
C ALA A 664 -3.02 -15.30 -1.02
N CYS A 665 -2.73 -16.59 -0.83
CA CYS A 665 -1.50 -17.21 -1.30
C CYS A 665 -1.50 -17.31 -2.83
N GLY A 666 -2.62 -17.73 -3.43
CA GLY A 666 -2.79 -17.86 -4.87
C GLY A 666 -2.71 -16.55 -5.66
N TYR A 667 -2.95 -15.40 -5.02
CA TYR A 667 -2.74 -14.10 -5.68
C TYR A 667 -1.28 -13.77 -5.96
N CYS A 668 -0.33 -14.45 -5.31
CA CYS A 668 1.10 -14.20 -5.46
C CYS A 668 1.85 -15.44 -5.97
N HIS A 669 1.47 -16.62 -5.48
CA HIS A 669 2.09 -17.89 -5.80
C HIS A 669 1.36 -18.61 -6.94
N PRO A 670 2.06 -19.46 -7.70
CA PRO A 670 1.50 -20.26 -8.80
C PRO A 670 0.60 -21.42 -8.30
N SER A 671 -0.42 -21.08 -7.50
CA SER A 671 -1.34 -22.02 -6.85
C SER A 671 -2.81 -21.67 -7.07
N ASP A 672 -3.13 -20.65 -7.87
CA ASP A 672 -4.51 -20.32 -8.22
C ASP A 672 -5.15 -21.52 -8.96
N PRO A 673 -6.30 -22.05 -8.49
CA PRO A 673 -7.02 -23.14 -9.16
C PRO A 673 -7.49 -22.84 -10.59
N ALA A 674 -7.47 -21.57 -11.02
CA ALA A 674 -7.76 -21.14 -12.39
C ALA A 674 -6.49 -20.84 -13.22
N GLY A 675 -5.31 -20.83 -12.58
CA GLY A 675 -4.03 -20.50 -13.20
C GLY A 675 -3.50 -21.56 -14.17
N ALA A 676 -2.32 -21.35 -14.75
CA ALA A 676 -1.67 -22.35 -15.60
C ALA A 676 -0.83 -23.37 -14.81
N THR A 677 -0.52 -23.06 -13.56
CA THR A 677 0.29 -23.88 -12.65
C THR A 677 -0.53 -24.25 -11.40
N ARG A 678 -0.45 -25.51 -10.97
CA ARG A 678 -0.92 -26.01 -9.66
C ARG A 678 0.29 -26.40 -8.80
N ALA A 679 0.82 -25.45 -8.03
CA ALA A 679 1.97 -25.70 -7.16
C ALA A 679 1.69 -26.79 -6.13
N TYR A 680 0.45 -26.87 -5.64
CA TYR A 680 -0.01 -27.87 -4.70
C TYR A 680 -1.01 -28.79 -5.39
N ARG A 681 -0.68 -30.08 -5.44
CA ARG A 681 -1.34 -31.08 -6.29
C ARG A 681 -1.14 -32.53 -5.81
N GLY A 682 -0.73 -32.69 -4.56
CA GLY A 682 -0.48 -34.00 -3.95
C GLY A 682 -1.65 -34.48 -3.12
N LEU A 683 -1.51 -35.69 -2.55
CA LEU A 683 -2.53 -36.37 -1.75
C LEU A 683 -3.23 -35.51 -0.68
N HIS A 684 -2.49 -34.64 0.01
CA HIS A 684 -3.10 -33.79 1.05
C HIS A 684 -4.17 -32.84 0.49
N LEU A 685 -4.02 -32.36 -0.75
CA LEU A 685 -5.05 -31.54 -1.41
C LEU A 685 -6.31 -32.36 -1.69
N GLU A 686 -6.15 -33.59 -2.18
CA GLU A 686 -7.26 -34.52 -2.41
C GLU A 686 -8.00 -34.89 -1.11
N MET A 687 -7.31 -34.81 0.02
CA MET A 687 -7.90 -34.98 1.36
C MET A 687 -8.56 -33.70 1.91
N GLY A 688 -8.61 -32.62 1.14
CA GLY A 688 -9.22 -31.35 1.54
C GLY A 688 -8.35 -30.46 2.42
N LEU A 689 -7.05 -30.75 2.57
CA LEU A 689 -6.11 -29.87 3.27
C LEU A 689 -5.53 -28.85 2.30
N GLY A 690 -5.62 -27.57 2.65
CA GLY A 690 -5.14 -26.43 1.87
C GLY A 690 -3.81 -25.85 2.39
N CYS A 691 -3.38 -24.74 1.77
CA CYS A 691 -2.14 -24.06 2.16
C CYS A 691 -2.16 -23.59 3.63
N THR A 692 -3.32 -23.17 4.12
CA THR A 692 -3.48 -22.58 5.46
C THR A 692 -3.40 -23.61 6.58
N ASP A 693 -3.67 -24.89 6.31
CA ASP A 693 -3.60 -25.96 7.30
C ASP A 693 -2.14 -26.29 7.67
N CYS A 694 -1.21 -26.09 6.74
CA CYS A 694 0.22 -26.30 7.00
C CYS A 694 0.96 -25.00 7.35
N HIS A 695 0.66 -23.89 6.66
CA HIS A 695 1.42 -22.64 6.77
C HIS A 695 0.74 -21.54 7.59
N GLY A 696 -0.52 -21.73 7.99
CA GLY A 696 -1.36 -20.69 8.59
C GLY A 696 -1.95 -19.75 7.53
N PHE A 697 -2.87 -18.88 7.96
CA PHE A 697 -3.34 -17.79 7.10
C PHE A 697 -2.20 -16.82 6.79
N LEU A 698 -2.34 -15.97 5.77
CA LEU A 698 -1.29 -15.04 5.37
C LEU A 698 -0.86 -14.12 6.54
N GLU A 699 -1.80 -13.70 7.37
CA GLU A 699 -1.52 -12.93 8.59
C GLU A 699 -0.68 -13.73 9.58
N ASP A 700 -1.03 -14.99 9.85
CA ASP A 700 -0.29 -15.85 10.77
C ASP A 700 1.12 -16.14 10.26
N HIS A 701 1.24 -16.41 8.96
CA HIS A 701 2.51 -16.63 8.27
C HIS A 701 3.42 -15.40 8.38
N ALA A 702 2.87 -14.21 8.10
CA ALA A 702 3.59 -12.95 8.21
C ALA A 702 4.01 -12.68 9.66
N LEU A 703 3.13 -12.90 10.64
CA LEU A 703 3.42 -12.72 12.05
C LEU A 703 4.56 -13.63 12.53
N GLY A 704 4.58 -14.91 12.13
CA GLY A 704 5.69 -15.82 12.45
C GLY A 704 7.03 -15.33 11.90
N LEU A 705 7.07 -14.85 10.65
CA LEU A 705 8.28 -14.30 10.03
C LEU A 705 8.75 -13.01 10.71
N LEU A 706 7.82 -12.09 11.01
CA LEU A 706 8.13 -10.82 11.65
C LEU A 706 8.59 -11.02 13.11
N LYS A 707 7.99 -11.97 13.85
CA LYS A 707 8.48 -12.37 15.18
C LYS A 707 9.90 -12.94 15.13
N GLY A 708 10.25 -13.68 14.07
CA GLY A 708 11.60 -14.19 13.85
C GLY A 708 12.67 -13.12 13.59
N GLN A 709 12.26 -11.87 13.36
CA GLN A 709 13.12 -10.71 13.08
C GLN A 709 12.62 -9.46 13.83
N ALA A 710 12.15 -9.63 15.06
CA ALA A 710 11.61 -8.56 15.88
C ALA A 710 12.65 -7.50 16.26
N ASP A 711 13.95 -7.81 16.14
CA ASP A 711 15.07 -6.88 16.28
C ASP A 711 15.08 -5.81 15.18
N LYS A 712 14.44 -6.06 14.03
CA LYS A 712 14.39 -5.12 12.91
C LYS A 712 13.34 -4.04 13.16
N PRO A 713 13.66 -2.73 13.03
CA PRO A 713 12.72 -1.64 13.31
C PRO A 713 11.39 -1.70 12.56
N ARG A 714 11.39 -2.27 11.35
CA ARG A 714 10.19 -2.35 10.50
C ARG A 714 9.24 -3.48 10.91
N ALA A 715 9.69 -4.46 11.71
CA ALA A 715 8.87 -5.59 12.11
C ALA A 715 7.63 -5.15 12.89
N ALA A 716 7.81 -4.38 13.96
CA ALA A 716 6.72 -3.88 14.81
C ALA A 716 5.68 -3.08 14.02
N ALA A 717 6.13 -2.22 13.11
CA ALA A 717 5.24 -1.40 12.27
C ALA A 717 4.35 -2.26 11.35
N LEU A 718 4.89 -3.34 10.77
CA LEU A 718 4.11 -4.25 9.92
C LEU A 718 3.17 -5.17 10.72
N MET A 719 3.51 -5.47 11.98
CA MET A 719 2.68 -6.29 12.87
C MET A 719 1.49 -5.54 13.46
N ALA A 720 1.57 -4.20 13.56
CA ALA A 720 0.60 -3.38 14.31
C ALA A 720 -0.88 -3.64 13.94
N HIS A 721 -1.16 -3.89 12.65
CA HIS A 721 -2.51 -4.09 12.13
C HIS A 721 -2.85 -5.55 11.76
N LEU A 722 -1.93 -6.48 11.99
CA LEU A 722 -2.16 -7.90 11.74
C LEU A 722 -2.76 -8.55 12.98
N ARG A 723 -3.71 -9.46 12.77
CA ARG A 723 -4.34 -10.24 13.84
C ARG A 723 -4.25 -11.72 13.49
N PRO A 724 -3.85 -12.58 14.43
CA PRO A 724 -3.88 -14.02 14.23
C PRO A 724 -5.25 -14.52 13.78
N ARG A 725 -5.25 -15.57 12.97
CA ARG A 725 -6.44 -16.15 12.34
C ARG A 725 -6.61 -17.63 12.64
N ALA A 726 -5.53 -18.35 12.92
CA ALA A 726 -5.53 -19.78 13.23
C ALA A 726 -6.00 -20.13 14.68
N GLY A 727 -6.75 -19.25 15.35
CA GLY A 727 -7.23 -19.48 16.73
C GLY A 727 -6.16 -19.35 17.82
N LEU A 728 -4.94 -18.90 17.47
CA LEU A 728 -3.85 -18.62 18.40
C LEU A 728 -3.80 -17.14 18.78
N SER A 729 -3.29 -16.83 19.96
CA SER A 729 -2.84 -15.49 20.33
C SER A 729 -1.53 -15.13 19.62
N LEU A 730 -1.20 -13.83 19.61
CA LEU A 730 0.06 -13.37 19.04
C LEU A 730 1.28 -13.94 19.80
N GLN A 731 1.14 -14.18 21.11
CA GLN A 731 2.18 -14.81 21.92
C GLN A 731 2.43 -16.26 21.49
N GLU A 732 1.36 -17.02 21.21
CA GLU A 732 1.40 -18.45 20.85
C GLU A 732 1.97 -18.71 19.44
N ILE A 733 1.90 -17.76 18.51
CA ILE A 733 2.54 -17.91 17.18
C ILE A 733 4.06 -18.00 17.35
N LYS A 734 4.65 -19.15 17.05
CA LYS A 734 6.10 -19.36 17.12
C LYS A 734 6.82 -18.59 16.01
N PRO A 735 7.95 -17.95 16.31
CA PRO A 735 8.78 -17.33 15.29
C PRO A 735 9.24 -18.37 14.26
N ARG A 736 9.41 -17.96 13.01
CA ARG A 736 9.91 -18.83 11.94
C ARG A 736 10.94 -18.14 11.07
N GLN A 737 11.96 -18.88 10.65
CA GLN A 737 12.91 -18.44 9.64
C GLN A 737 12.48 -18.93 8.25
N PRO A 738 12.54 -18.09 7.21
CA PRO A 738 12.15 -18.48 5.86
C PRO A 738 13.04 -19.63 5.36
N TRP A 739 12.42 -20.62 4.72
CA TRP A 739 13.07 -21.84 4.17
C TRP A 739 13.69 -22.81 5.18
N GLN A 740 13.88 -22.40 6.43
CA GLN A 740 14.49 -23.22 7.48
C GLN A 740 13.43 -23.77 8.45
N SER A 741 12.53 -22.90 8.93
CA SER A 741 11.41 -23.29 9.78
C SER A 741 10.18 -23.56 8.90
N LEU A 742 10.10 -24.77 8.34
CA LEU A 742 8.96 -25.25 7.56
C LEU A 742 8.10 -26.21 8.40
N PRO A 743 6.82 -26.45 8.01
CA PRO A 743 5.94 -27.37 8.73
C PRO A 743 6.55 -28.76 8.85
N ASP A 744 6.51 -29.33 10.05
CA ASP A 744 6.95 -30.71 10.28
C ASP A 744 5.80 -31.69 9.96
N CYS A 745 6.06 -32.71 9.14
CA CYS A 745 5.09 -33.75 8.86
C CYS A 745 4.70 -34.54 10.13
N LEU A 746 5.62 -34.67 11.10
CA LEU A 746 5.37 -35.35 12.37
C LEU A 746 4.36 -34.61 13.27
N ALA A 747 4.02 -33.36 12.96
CA ALA A 747 2.96 -32.64 13.68
C ALA A 747 1.61 -33.36 13.57
N CYS A 748 1.34 -33.96 12.41
CA CYS A 748 0.15 -34.80 12.17
C CYS A 748 0.51 -36.29 12.20
N HIS A 749 1.64 -36.68 11.62
CA HIS A 749 2.11 -38.06 11.50
C HIS A 749 3.05 -38.46 12.64
N GLN A 750 2.59 -38.36 13.88
CA GLN A 750 3.39 -38.70 15.06
C GLN A 750 3.88 -40.15 14.95
N ASP A 751 5.18 -40.36 15.20
CA ASP A 751 5.85 -41.66 15.04
C ASP A 751 5.64 -42.31 13.67
N TYR A 752 5.46 -41.49 12.63
CA TYR A 752 5.16 -41.92 11.25
C TYR A 752 3.84 -42.71 11.12
N ALA A 753 2.95 -42.56 12.10
CA ALA A 753 1.64 -43.18 12.13
C ALA A 753 0.61 -42.41 11.28
N ALA A 754 -0.62 -42.96 11.24
CA ALA A 754 -1.75 -42.31 10.59
C ALA A 754 -2.00 -40.94 11.24
N PRO A 755 -2.42 -39.92 10.47
CA PRO A 755 -2.51 -38.57 10.97
C PRO A 755 -3.53 -38.47 12.12
N THR A 756 -3.14 -37.82 13.21
CA THR A 756 -4.01 -37.57 14.38
C THR A 756 -4.56 -36.15 14.43
N ALA A 757 -4.07 -35.28 13.56
CA ALA A 757 -4.46 -33.89 13.41
C ALA A 757 -4.61 -33.52 11.92
N ASN A 758 -5.30 -32.41 11.65
CA ASN A 758 -5.54 -31.86 10.32
C ASN A 758 -4.83 -30.52 10.08
N SER A 759 -3.87 -30.16 10.94
CA SER A 759 -3.09 -28.93 10.82
C SER A 759 -1.67 -29.14 11.34
N ALA A 760 -0.70 -28.65 10.57
CA ALA A 760 0.72 -28.60 10.95
C ALA A 760 1.18 -27.16 11.23
N PHE A 761 0.26 -26.20 11.21
CA PHE A 761 0.60 -24.80 11.51
C PHE A 761 1.18 -24.68 12.91
N ASN A 762 2.21 -23.84 13.06
CA ASN A 762 2.90 -23.58 14.32
C ASN A 762 3.74 -24.74 14.87
N ALA A 763 3.96 -25.78 14.07
CA ALA A 763 4.87 -26.90 14.33
C ALA A 763 5.96 -26.93 13.26
N TRP A 764 7.13 -26.40 13.60
CA TRP A 764 8.26 -26.26 12.69
C TRP A 764 9.29 -27.36 12.94
N VAL A 765 10.01 -27.74 11.89
CA VAL A 765 11.22 -28.57 12.06
C VAL A 765 12.29 -27.85 12.88
N ASP A 766 13.08 -28.61 13.64
CA ASP A 766 14.13 -28.05 14.51
C ASP A 766 15.43 -27.75 13.73
N LYS A 767 15.76 -28.58 12.73
CA LYS A 767 16.99 -28.45 11.94
C LYS A 767 16.75 -28.79 10.46
N PRO A 768 17.62 -28.31 9.54
CA PRO A 768 17.46 -28.55 8.10
C PRO A 768 17.35 -30.03 7.68
N GLY A 769 17.99 -30.94 8.40
CA GLY A 769 17.91 -32.39 8.13
C GLY A 769 16.51 -32.99 8.37
N ASP A 770 15.66 -32.31 9.14
CA ASP A 770 14.33 -32.79 9.49
C ASP A 770 13.26 -32.34 8.49
N LEU A 771 13.62 -31.43 7.56
CA LEU A 771 12.77 -31.02 6.44
C LEU A 771 12.39 -32.24 5.60
N PHE A 772 11.13 -32.36 5.19
CA PHE A 772 10.66 -33.51 4.40
C PHE A 772 11.54 -33.84 3.17
N ALA A 773 12.03 -32.82 2.46
CA ALA A 773 12.90 -33.00 1.29
C ALA A 773 14.31 -33.54 1.63
N ALA A 774 14.74 -33.35 2.89
CA ALA A 774 16.03 -33.81 3.40
C ALA A 774 15.88 -35.00 4.36
N ARG A 775 14.70 -35.32 4.87
CA ARG A 775 14.49 -36.43 5.81
C ARG A 775 14.62 -37.76 5.09
N GLY A 776 15.19 -38.76 5.78
CA GLY A 776 15.24 -40.14 5.34
C GLY A 776 14.59 -41.07 6.34
N ASP A 777 14.27 -42.27 5.90
CA ASP A 777 13.83 -43.36 6.78
C ASP A 777 15.01 -44.02 7.52
N GLN A 778 14.73 -45.11 8.24
CA GLN A 778 15.74 -45.85 9.01
C GLN A 778 16.80 -46.54 8.12
N ALA A 779 16.50 -46.78 6.84
CA ALA A 779 17.44 -47.32 5.86
C ALA A 779 18.24 -46.23 5.13
N GLY A 780 17.91 -44.96 5.35
CA GLY A 780 18.55 -43.81 4.71
C GLY A 780 17.97 -43.44 3.34
N VAL A 781 16.84 -44.03 2.94
CA VAL A 781 16.11 -43.64 1.72
C VAL A 781 15.36 -42.35 2.01
N ARG A 782 15.45 -41.37 1.09
CA ARG A 782 14.81 -40.06 1.28
C ARG A 782 13.30 -40.17 1.16
N CYS A 783 12.57 -39.50 2.06
CA CYS A 783 11.10 -39.51 2.05
C CYS A 783 10.54 -39.08 0.68
N ALA A 784 11.13 -38.04 0.07
CA ALA A 784 10.72 -37.54 -1.24
C ALA A 784 10.97 -38.53 -2.40
N ALA A 785 11.87 -39.50 -2.24
CA ALA A 785 12.09 -40.56 -3.23
C ALA A 785 10.90 -41.53 -3.28
N CYS A 786 10.36 -41.90 -2.12
CA CYS A 786 9.26 -42.86 -2.00
C CYS A 786 7.87 -42.21 -2.13
N HIS A 787 7.72 -41.00 -1.60
CA HIS A 787 6.43 -40.31 -1.51
C HIS A 787 6.24 -39.21 -2.55
N GLY A 788 7.26 -38.83 -3.32
CA GLY A 788 7.25 -37.63 -4.14
C GLY A 788 7.55 -36.36 -3.34
N PRO A 789 7.71 -35.19 -3.99
CA PRO A 789 8.03 -33.94 -3.32
C PRO A 789 6.84 -33.40 -2.50
N ALA A 790 7.12 -32.57 -1.48
CA ALA A 790 6.16 -32.20 -0.41
C ALA A 790 4.77 -31.67 -0.85
N HIS A 791 4.64 -31.08 -2.04
CA HIS A 791 3.38 -30.53 -2.56
C HIS A 791 2.86 -31.29 -3.80
N ALA A 792 3.49 -32.41 -4.16
CA ALA A 792 3.03 -33.38 -5.16
C ALA A 792 3.28 -34.80 -4.63
N LEU A 793 2.89 -35.00 -3.37
CA LEU A 793 2.94 -36.30 -2.70
C LEU A 793 2.02 -37.31 -3.41
N TYR A 794 2.49 -38.54 -3.55
CA TYR A 794 1.76 -39.62 -4.20
C TYR A 794 0.55 -40.08 -3.37
N PRO A 795 -0.60 -40.40 -4.02
CA PRO A 795 -0.92 -40.11 -5.42
C PRO A 795 -1.06 -38.60 -5.68
N ALA A 796 -0.49 -38.15 -6.80
CA ALA A 796 -0.52 -36.75 -7.22
C ALA A 796 -1.23 -36.60 -8.58
N VAL A 797 -1.99 -35.53 -8.75
CA VAL A 797 -2.76 -35.26 -9.96
C VAL A 797 -2.21 -34.02 -10.66
N ASN A 798 -1.57 -34.19 -11.81
CA ASN A 798 -1.04 -33.08 -12.59
C ASN A 798 -2.04 -32.61 -13.65
N PRO A 799 -2.30 -31.29 -13.77
CA PRO A 799 -3.27 -30.80 -14.74
C PRO A 799 -2.80 -30.93 -16.20
N TYR A 800 -1.51 -31.13 -16.47
CA TYR A 800 -0.96 -31.43 -17.80
C TYR A 800 -0.93 -32.94 -18.12
N GLY A 801 -1.46 -33.79 -17.23
CA GLY A 801 -1.52 -35.23 -17.44
C GLY A 801 -1.55 -35.98 -16.10
N PRO A 802 -2.62 -36.74 -15.76
CA PRO A 802 -2.75 -37.36 -14.44
C PRO A 802 -1.62 -38.35 -14.09
N GLY A 803 -0.90 -38.87 -15.08
CA GLY A 803 0.26 -39.74 -14.87
C GLY A 803 1.59 -39.01 -14.63
N ARG A 804 1.66 -37.67 -14.73
CA ARG A 804 2.93 -36.96 -14.93
C ARG A 804 3.82 -36.92 -13.70
N ASP A 805 3.24 -36.66 -12.52
CA ASP A 805 3.99 -36.70 -11.26
C ASP A 805 4.21 -38.14 -10.76
N VAL A 806 3.38 -39.10 -11.19
CA VAL A 806 3.39 -40.48 -10.69
C VAL A 806 4.07 -41.48 -11.66
N ILE A 807 4.99 -40.99 -12.51
CA ILE A 807 5.71 -41.84 -13.49
C ILE A 807 6.45 -42.99 -12.80
N GLN A 808 7.18 -42.70 -11.72
CA GLN A 808 8.01 -43.70 -11.03
C GLN A 808 7.17 -44.77 -10.30
N PRO A 809 6.13 -44.43 -9.51
CA PRO A 809 5.19 -45.43 -9.01
C PRO A 809 4.60 -46.30 -10.12
N ARG A 810 4.15 -45.70 -11.23
CA ARG A 810 3.56 -46.46 -12.33
C ARG A 810 4.58 -47.38 -13.00
N GLN A 811 5.81 -46.88 -13.20
CA GLN A 811 6.92 -47.65 -13.76
C GLN A 811 7.22 -48.88 -12.90
N TYR A 812 7.38 -48.70 -11.59
CA TYR A 812 7.96 -49.73 -10.73
C TYR A 812 6.94 -50.64 -10.05
N GLN A 813 5.70 -50.19 -9.85
CA GLN A 813 4.65 -50.97 -9.16
C GLN A 813 3.29 -50.99 -9.87
N GLY A 814 3.15 -50.34 -11.03
CA GLY A 814 1.91 -50.36 -11.81
C GLY A 814 0.74 -49.56 -11.20
N ASN A 815 0.98 -48.75 -10.16
CA ASN A 815 -0.04 -47.90 -9.53
C ASN A 815 0.52 -46.50 -9.18
N ALA A 816 -0.30 -45.59 -8.68
CA ALA A 816 0.07 -44.20 -8.40
C ALA A 816 0.42 -43.90 -6.93
N LEU A 817 0.45 -44.90 -6.06
CA LEU A 817 0.67 -44.75 -4.62
C LEU A 817 2.16 -44.57 -4.30
N PRO A 818 2.51 -44.17 -3.07
CA PRO A 818 3.90 -44.21 -2.60
C PRO A 818 4.58 -45.55 -2.87
N LEU A 819 5.90 -45.52 -3.12
CA LEU A 819 6.66 -46.74 -3.40
C LEU A 819 6.61 -47.71 -2.21
N GLY A 820 6.26 -48.96 -2.47
CA GLY A 820 6.07 -49.99 -1.45
C GLY A 820 4.68 -50.00 -0.80
N ALA A 821 3.81 -49.06 -1.14
CA ALA A 821 2.41 -49.07 -0.67
C ALA A 821 1.67 -50.34 -1.11
N ALA A 822 0.59 -50.66 -0.39
CA ALA A 822 -0.22 -51.86 -0.61
C ALA A 822 0.58 -53.18 -0.51
N LYS A 823 1.56 -53.22 0.40
CA LYS A 823 2.46 -54.37 0.64
C LYS A 823 3.35 -54.73 -0.55
N ASN A 824 3.58 -53.81 -1.50
CA ASN A 824 4.43 -54.09 -2.65
C ASN A 824 5.92 -53.90 -2.35
N CYS A 825 6.42 -54.49 -1.27
CA CYS A 825 7.83 -54.44 -0.90
C CYS A 825 8.74 -55.04 -1.97
N LYS A 826 8.19 -55.92 -2.84
CA LYS A 826 8.91 -56.53 -3.97
C LYS A 826 9.41 -55.54 -5.03
N VAL A 827 8.96 -54.29 -4.95
CA VAL A 827 9.54 -53.21 -5.74
C VAL A 827 11.05 -53.12 -5.50
N CYS A 828 11.49 -53.13 -4.24
CA CYS A 828 12.91 -53.08 -3.86
C CYS A 828 13.47 -54.45 -3.40
N HIS A 829 12.67 -55.24 -2.69
CA HIS A 829 13.10 -56.50 -2.11
C HIS A 829 12.93 -57.67 -3.09
N THR A 830 13.87 -58.60 -3.14
CA THR A 830 13.74 -59.82 -3.96
C THR A 830 12.98 -60.94 -3.23
N VAL A 831 12.59 -60.72 -1.98
CA VAL A 831 11.83 -61.66 -1.14
C VAL A 831 10.55 -61.00 -0.62
N ASP A 832 9.61 -61.82 -0.16
CA ASP A 832 8.46 -61.34 0.61
C ASP A 832 8.91 -60.82 1.98
N MET A 833 8.33 -59.72 2.43
CA MET A 833 8.69 -59.06 3.69
C MET A 833 7.56 -59.21 4.71
N ASP A 834 7.87 -59.79 5.86
CA ASP A 834 6.91 -60.04 6.95
C ASP A 834 6.95 -58.96 8.06
N SER A 835 7.90 -58.03 7.99
CA SER A 835 8.08 -56.93 8.96
C SER A 835 8.42 -55.61 8.28
N GLU A 836 8.07 -54.51 8.95
CA GLU A 836 8.25 -53.15 8.44
C GLU A 836 9.54 -52.50 8.98
N ALA A 837 10.60 -52.52 8.18
CA ALA A 837 11.80 -51.71 8.46
C ALA A 837 11.59 -50.21 8.15
N HIS A 838 10.55 -49.88 7.37
CA HIS A 838 10.31 -48.55 6.81
C HIS A 838 9.04 -47.90 7.39
N HIS A 839 8.87 -47.95 8.71
CA HIS A 839 7.82 -47.29 9.55
C HIS A 839 6.37 -47.87 9.50
N PRO A 840 5.53 -47.66 10.56
CA PRO A 840 4.31 -48.42 10.90
C PRO A 840 3.14 -48.52 9.88
N ASN A 841 3.18 -47.71 8.84
CA ASN A 841 2.11 -47.61 7.84
C ASN A 841 2.48 -48.25 6.50
N SER A 842 3.70 -48.77 6.35
CA SER A 842 4.20 -49.30 5.07
C SER A 842 3.53 -50.63 4.67
N LEU A 843 3.17 -51.46 5.65
CA LEU A 843 2.54 -52.77 5.43
C LEU A 843 1.00 -52.75 5.47
N ARG A 844 0.39 -51.57 5.66
CA ARG A 844 -1.07 -51.44 5.66
C ARG A 844 -1.57 -51.22 4.22
N PRO A 845 -2.71 -51.80 3.83
CA PRO A 845 -3.40 -51.38 2.61
C PRO A 845 -3.70 -49.89 2.73
N VAL A 846 -3.14 -49.07 1.84
CA VAL A 846 -3.57 -47.67 1.71
C VAL A 846 -5.04 -47.72 1.32
N ARG A 847 -5.90 -47.00 2.05
CA ARG A 847 -7.34 -46.89 1.70
C ARG A 847 -7.40 -46.52 0.22
N SER A 848 -8.02 -47.41 -0.57
CA SER A 848 -8.36 -47.14 -1.95
C SER A 848 -9.00 -45.75 -2.03
N LEU A 849 -8.43 -44.88 -2.87
CA LEU A 849 -9.25 -43.81 -3.44
C LEU A 849 -10.52 -44.46 -4.01
N PRO A 850 -11.69 -43.81 -3.93
CA PRO A 850 -12.89 -44.34 -4.54
C PRO A 850 -12.56 -44.77 -5.97
N ALA A 851 -12.93 -46.01 -6.29
CA ALA A 851 -12.64 -46.65 -7.56
C ALA A 851 -12.99 -45.71 -8.70
N GLU A 852 -12.09 -45.65 -9.69
CA GLU A 852 -12.39 -45.05 -10.99
C GLU A 852 -13.76 -45.49 -11.46
N GLY A 853 -14.58 -44.52 -11.89
CA GLY A 853 -15.74 -44.79 -12.70
C GLY A 853 -16.52 -43.53 -13.04
N PRO A 854 -17.20 -43.51 -14.19
CA PRO A 854 -16.72 -43.91 -15.52
C PRO A 854 -15.96 -42.80 -16.26
#